data_AF-A0A4R4ZUI9-F1
#
_entry.id   AF-A0A4R4ZUI9-F1
#
_cell.length_a   1.000
_cell.length_b   1.000
_cell.length_c   1.000
_cell.angle_alpha   90.00
_cell.angle_beta   90.00
_cell.angle_gamma   90.00
#
_symmetry.space_group_name_H-M   'P 1'
#
loop_
_entity.id
_entity.type
_entity.pdbx_description
1 polymer ?
#
loop_
_entity_poly.entity_id
_entity_poly.type
_entity_poly.pdbx_seq_one_letter_code
_entity_poly.pdbx_strand_id
1 'polypeptide(L)'
;MSQAIGRRVWTADRRSVVRPELGARLSPTKGSDNRPAPGGPPMPRRLFAVSVIATLLASTVTVQAHAVLPALRDPGTGCAAAAVGYTPILQLTLPERAGWLDRELPYTLDRRTEVGSNFDRVGYCLELNGPDGPQRVWTAMEPFSADARTIGLPTKAGQVTRQRVDDLEVASNVPNVTTGLGQTGYLEMWPNTYAEQTSTQVANTSPITFDVDDSPTTGAYGSFQISQVGGTRPSGAAAKTVLAINSFTQPADVPLSIGIGTAASGQPDWTFANNSARYTQRKLTAFVRTSLVSLSEAPQDRQLIPRDAANGANVAVAGRITDPAVSQVQLRVTSLGHTDTYTSQSRDFRFTPRINAALQEYTFELRAIGSGIDRVVARRTGVVSGDVYVIQGQSNAEAAKFNGAANGEESPWLRSYGTPTSDGQISGADRVWHYATGDVTVQSGSVGQWAIRMGRRIVDTYKVPVAIVQGAHGGQPISFFQRNDATPDDLTTNYGRLRTRLKAAGVIGSIRGVLWYQGESDNDNAAVHVTGFRALLADWRADFGTATRYYVNQVRTSPCNNTTSINLREAQRALGDTDGVVLLSTNGLSGHDGCHYAYLGGYRDLGDHNFAVIARDLYGGSSAGVSAPNPASVTASGTQLVVKLRTTDPLTVAAGSAADFRVEGAAVTVSSVAYRTDGSLVLTLSGPATGVTALVYQSHIGSGPWIANASGTGLLAFRLRVS
;
A
#
# COMPACT_ATOMS: atom_id res chain seq x y z
N MET A 1 -52.14 -24.86 11.95
CA MET A 1 -53.35 -24.02 11.73
C MET A 1 -52.86 -22.64 11.30
N SER A 2 -52.68 -22.46 9.99
CA SER A 2 -53.49 -21.61 9.06
C SER A 2 -52.79 -20.26 8.86
N GLN A 3 -51.92 -20.09 7.85
CA GLN A 3 -52.19 -19.74 6.44
C GLN A 3 -52.92 -18.40 6.21
N ALA A 4 -52.28 -17.49 5.47
CA ALA A 4 -52.72 -16.93 4.17
C ALA A 4 -51.87 -15.66 3.85
N ILE A 5 -50.95 -15.67 2.86
CA ILE A 5 -51.11 -15.52 1.40
C ILE A 5 -51.30 -14.05 0.94
N GLY A 6 -50.37 -13.60 0.10
CA GLY A 6 -50.49 -12.39 -0.72
C GLY A 6 -49.45 -12.37 -1.85
N ARG A 7 -49.64 -13.22 -2.88
CA ARG A 7 -48.97 -13.11 -4.19
C ARG A 7 -49.87 -12.31 -5.14
N ARG A 8 -49.30 -11.37 -5.91
CA ARG A 8 -49.79 -11.04 -7.26
C ARG A 8 -48.61 -10.97 -8.22
N VAL A 9 -48.70 -11.82 -9.23
CA VAL A 9 -47.96 -11.82 -10.49
C VAL A 9 -48.84 -11.09 -11.51
N TRP A 10 -48.26 -10.28 -12.38
CA TRP A 10 -48.82 -10.02 -13.71
C TRP A 10 -47.75 -10.25 -14.76
N THR A 11 -48.23 -10.87 -15.83
CA THR A 11 -47.55 -11.54 -16.92
C THR A 11 -47.14 -10.61 -18.06
N ALA A 12 -46.32 -11.19 -18.93
CA ALA A 12 -45.60 -10.61 -20.04
C ALA A 12 -46.43 -10.28 -21.30
N ASP A 13 -45.72 -9.58 -22.19
CA ASP A 13 -45.54 -9.85 -23.63
C ASP A 13 -46.34 -8.99 -24.62
N ARG A 14 -45.59 -8.33 -25.52
CA ARG A 14 -45.88 -8.23 -26.96
C ARG A 14 -44.66 -7.73 -27.75
N ARG A 15 -44.36 -8.49 -28.80
CA ARG A 15 -43.25 -8.37 -29.75
C ARG A 15 -43.42 -7.26 -30.81
N SER A 16 -42.27 -6.78 -31.27
CA SER A 16 -41.83 -6.45 -32.65
C SER A 16 -42.79 -5.76 -33.65
N VAL A 17 -42.32 -4.70 -34.34
CA VAL A 17 -42.30 -4.58 -35.82
C VAL A 17 -41.25 -3.54 -36.27
N VAL A 18 -40.60 -3.90 -37.37
CA VAL A 18 -39.56 -3.29 -38.23
C VAL A 18 -39.97 -1.98 -38.92
N ARG A 19 -39.01 -1.05 -39.15
CA ARG A 19 -38.85 -0.25 -40.38
C ARG A 19 -37.41 0.27 -40.56
N PRO A 20 -36.77 0.07 -41.73
CA PRO A 20 -35.63 0.85 -42.22
C PRO A 20 -35.99 1.69 -43.47
N GLU A 21 -34.98 2.40 -44.01
CA GLU A 21 -34.88 3.10 -45.32
C GLU A 21 -35.40 4.56 -45.38
N LEU A 22 -34.82 5.53 -46.13
CA LEU A 22 -33.78 5.59 -47.16
C LEU A 22 -33.38 7.06 -47.47
N GLY A 23 -32.20 7.28 -48.05
CA GLY A 23 -31.91 8.31 -49.07
C GLY A 23 -31.16 9.56 -48.57
N ALA A 24 -30.09 10.07 -49.22
CA ALA A 24 -29.75 9.99 -50.63
C ALA A 24 -28.24 10.07 -50.93
N ARG A 25 -27.92 9.43 -52.06
CA ARG A 25 -26.67 9.36 -52.84
C ARG A 25 -26.11 10.73 -53.24
N LEU A 26 -24.80 10.78 -53.49
CA LEU A 26 -24.21 11.07 -54.82
C LEU A 26 -22.82 10.39 -54.92
N SER A 27 -22.53 9.82 -56.09
CA SER A 27 -21.31 9.07 -56.44
C SER A 27 -20.58 9.79 -57.61
N PRO A 28 -19.62 9.17 -58.34
CA PRO A 28 -18.17 9.31 -58.14
C PRO A 28 -17.43 9.72 -59.43
N THR A 29 -16.08 9.77 -59.45
CA THR A 29 -15.19 9.32 -60.56
C THR A 29 -13.71 9.58 -60.21
N LYS A 30 -12.84 8.54 -60.22
CA LYS A 30 -11.77 8.18 -61.20
C LYS A 30 -10.65 9.23 -61.33
N GLY A 31 -9.35 8.92 -61.31
CA GLY A 31 -8.60 7.65 -61.30
C GLY A 31 -7.11 7.90 -61.66
N SER A 32 -6.31 6.82 -61.56
CA SER A 32 -4.99 6.56 -62.21
C SER A 32 -3.79 7.48 -61.90
N ASP A 33 -2.52 7.07 -61.94
CA ASP A 33 -1.78 5.81 -61.83
C ASP A 33 -0.26 6.19 -61.93
N ASN A 34 0.63 5.24 -61.65
CA ASN A 34 2.07 5.17 -62.05
C ASN A 34 3.21 5.84 -61.23
N ARG A 35 4.10 4.94 -60.74
CA ARG A 35 5.55 5.07 -60.41
C ARG A 35 6.42 5.14 -61.71
N PRO A 36 7.79 5.15 -61.74
CA PRO A 36 8.82 5.01 -60.67
C PRO A 36 10.13 5.87 -60.77
N ALA A 37 10.87 5.98 -59.64
CA ALA A 37 12.34 5.97 -59.37
C ALA A 37 13.37 6.79 -60.23
N PRO A 38 14.69 6.87 -59.88
CA PRO A 38 15.41 7.05 -58.59
C PRO A 38 16.49 8.17 -58.64
N GLY A 39 17.15 8.54 -57.52
CA GLY A 39 18.39 9.33 -57.56
C GLY A 39 18.82 9.96 -56.23
N GLY A 40 20.06 9.70 -55.79
CA GLY A 40 20.61 10.04 -54.48
C GLY A 40 21.22 11.46 -54.30
N PRO A 41 22.23 11.62 -53.41
CA PRO A 41 22.38 12.64 -52.33
C PRO A 41 23.22 13.89 -52.76
N PRO A 42 23.78 14.83 -51.93
CA PRO A 42 23.84 15.01 -50.45
C PRO A 42 23.70 16.48 -49.88
N MET A 43 23.49 16.60 -48.54
CA MET A 43 23.96 17.67 -47.58
C MET A 43 23.78 19.20 -47.89
N PRO A 44 24.10 20.16 -46.98
CA PRO A 44 23.08 20.90 -46.23
C PRO A 44 23.06 22.42 -46.55
N ARG A 45 21.95 23.12 -46.30
CA ARG A 45 21.95 24.59 -46.26
C ARG A 45 21.26 25.11 -45.00
N ARG A 46 22.05 25.83 -44.21
CA ARG A 46 21.62 26.77 -43.16
C ARG A 46 20.66 27.80 -43.77
N LEU A 47 19.56 28.10 -43.08
CA LEU A 47 18.87 29.38 -43.23
C LEU A 47 18.66 30.01 -41.85
N PHE A 48 18.96 31.30 -41.81
CA PHE A 48 18.80 32.20 -40.67
C PHE A 48 17.32 32.55 -40.44
N ALA A 49 16.97 32.56 -39.14
CA ALA A 49 16.12 33.49 -38.38
C ALA A 49 14.91 34.16 -39.06
N VAL A 50 13.75 34.03 -38.41
CA VAL A 50 12.99 35.16 -37.84
C VAL A 50 12.29 34.68 -36.55
N SER A 51 12.72 35.19 -35.39
CA SER A 51 11.98 35.09 -34.13
C SER A 51 10.97 36.22 -34.04
N VAL A 52 9.69 35.90 -33.84
CA VAL A 52 8.66 36.85 -33.43
C VAL A 52 8.53 36.74 -31.91
N ILE A 53 9.02 37.76 -31.20
CA ILE A 53 8.84 37.94 -29.77
C ILE A 53 7.45 38.56 -29.56
N ALA A 54 6.53 37.77 -28.99
CA ALA A 54 5.27 38.28 -28.48
C ALA A 54 5.46 38.66 -27.00
N THR A 55 5.47 39.96 -26.72
CA THR A 55 5.55 40.53 -25.38
C THR A 55 4.17 40.47 -24.72
N LEU A 56 3.92 39.45 -23.89
CA LEU A 56 2.77 39.43 -22.98
C LEU A 56 3.14 40.19 -21.70
N LEU A 57 2.58 41.39 -21.56
CA LEU A 57 2.54 42.15 -20.31
C LEU A 57 1.67 41.37 -19.31
N ALA A 58 2.32 40.62 -18.43
CA ALA A 58 1.69 40.04 -17.25
C ALA A 58 1.57 41.15 -16.19
N SER A 59 0.36 41.67 -16.01
CA SER A 59 0.00 42.54 -14.89
C SER A 59 0.06 41.72 -13.60
N THR A 60 1.17 41.79 -12.88
CA THR A 60 1.29 41.22 -11.53
C THR A 60 0.48 42.06 -10.56
N VAL A 61 -0.74 41.61 -10.23
CA VAL A 61 -1.44 42.07 -9.04
C VAL A 61 -0.77 41.38 -7.84
N THR A 62 0.16 42.09 -7.20
CA THR A 62 0.69 41.70 -5.90
C THR A 62 -0.40 41.88 -4.85
N VAL A 63 -1.12 40.81 -4.52
CA VAL A 63 -1.91 40.77 -3.29
C VAL A 63 -0.92 40.63 -2.14
N GLN A 64 -0.64 41.75 -1.48
CA GLN A 64 0.21 41.83 -0.30
C GLN A 64 -0.57 41.21 0.88
N ALA A 65 -0.43 39.91 1.07
CA ALA A 65 -0.85 39.23 2.30
C ALA A 65 0.10 39.65 3.43
N HIS A 66 -0.21 40.75 4.12
CA HIS A 66 0.46 41.12 5.36
C HIS A 66 -0.05 40.24 6.51
N ALA A 67 0.42 38.99 6.55
CA ALA A 67 0.56 38.27 7.81
C ALA A 67 2.05 38.30 8.15
N VAL A 68 2.44 39.28 8.95
CA VAL A 68 3.77 39.30 9.56
C VAL A 68 3.81 38.15 10.58
N LEU A 69 4.23 36.97 10.14
CA LEU A 69 4.71 35.94 11.06
C LEU A 69 6.02 36.45 11.64
N PRO A 70 6.20 36.51 12.98
CA PRO A 70 7.51 36.81 13.53
C PRO A 70 8.47 35.74 13.04
N ALA A 71 9.58 36.15 12.43
CA ALA A 71 10.71 35.25 12.27
C ALA A 71 11.04 34.67 13.65
N LEU A 72 10.97 33.35 13.79
CA LEU A 72 11.38 32.60 14.99
C LEU A 72 12.90 32.73 15.16
N ARG A 73 13.36 33.90 15.61
CA ARG A 73 14.67 34.11 16.21
C ARG A 73 14.42 34.58 17.64
N ASP A 74 14.30 33.62 18.54
CA ASP A 74 14.31 33.89 19.97
C ASP A 74 15.73 33.69 20.54
N PRO A 75 16.37 34.72 21.11
CA PRO A 75 17.63 34.61 21.83
C PRO A 75 17.50 34.02 23.26
N GLY A 76 16.29 33.62 23.69
CA GLY A 76 16.04 33.01 25.00
C GLY A 76 16.74 31.67 25.24
N THR A 77 17.03 31.39 26.53
CA THR A 77 17.75 30.20 27.01
C THR A 77 16.92 28.89 27.01
N GLY A 78 15.61 28.95 26.73
CA GLY A 78 14.70 27.79 26.69
C GLY A 78 13.63 27.91 25.59
N CYS A 79 12.72 26.94 25.45
CA CYS A 79 11.72 26.95 24.36
C CYS A 79 10.50 27.85 24.59
N ALA A 80 10.45 28.64 25.67
CA ALA A 80 9.25 29.34 26.11
C ALA A 80 8.64 30.25 25.02
N ALA A 81 9.45 30.99 24.27
CA ALA A 81 8.93 31.85 23.20
C ALA A 81 8.39 31.07 22.00
N ALA A 82 8.93 29.87 21.73
CA ALA A 82 8.46 29.02 20.65
C ALA A 82 7.17 28.25 21.04
N ALA A 83 6.96 27.99 22.33
CA ALA A 83 5.79 27.30 22.86
C ALA A 83 4.57 28.21 23.11
N VAL A 84 4.55 29.44 22.60
CA VAL A 84 3.44 30.38 22.81
C VAL A 84 2.13 29.78 22.30
N GLY A 85 1.08 29.82 23.14
CA GLY A 85 -0.22 29.22 22.85
C GLY A 85 -0.32 27.73 23.16
N TYR A 86 0.75 27.11 23.66
CA TYR A 86 0.75 25.73 24.14
C TYR A 86 0.81 25.68 25.67
N THR A 87 0.23 24.61 26.22
CA THR A 87 0.24 24.29 27.65
C THR A 87 1.21 23.13 27.90
N PRO A 88 2.17 23.24 28.83
CA PRO A 88 2.99 22.10 29.22
C PRO A 88 2.14 21.07 29.95
N ILE A 89 2.27 19.81 29.55
CA ILE A 89 1.48 18.70 30.11
C ILE A 89 2.34 17.63 30.77
N LEU A 90 3.60 17.53 30.36
CA LEU A 90 4.58 16.60 30.90
C LEU A 90 5.91 17.30 30.99
N GLN A 91 6.63 17.10 32.09
CA GLN A 91 8.02 17.53 32.20
C GLN A 91 8.88 16.46 32.87
N LEU A 92 9.95 16.07 32.19
CA LEU A 92 10.94 15.11 32.65
C LEU A 92 12.31 15.78 32.77
N THR A 93 12.91 15.64 33.95
CA THR A 93 14.36 15.76 34.09
C THR A 93 14.95 14.42 33.69
N LEU A 94 15.59 14.34 32.53
CA LEU A 94 16.18 13.10 32.04
C LEU A 94 17.43 12.78 32.88
N PRO A 95 17.49 11.62 33.55
CA PRO A 95 18.67 11.22 34.29
C PRO A 95 19.81 10.85 33.32
N GLU A 96 21.01 10.61 33.85
CA GLU A 96 22.06 9.99 33.05
C GLU A 96 21.66 8.58 32.61
N ARG A 97 20.93 7.85 33.45
CA ARG A 97 20.54 6.45 33.30
C ARG A 97 19.10 6.28 33.79
N ALA A 98 18.25 5.59 33.02
CA ALA A 98 16.82 5.54 33.26
C ALA A 98 16.34 4.18 33.81
N GLY A 99 16.35 3.12 33.00
CA GLY A 99 15.78 1.83 33.41
C GLY A 99 14.26 1.84 33.51
N TRP A 100 13.55 2.43 32.53
CA TRP A 100 12.11 2.69 32.63
C TRP A 100 11.19 1.63 32.01
N LEU A 101 11.71 0.49 31.53
CA LEU A 101 10.84 -0.59 31.03
C LEU A 101 9.80 -0.99 32.09
N ASP A 102 8.52 -0.99 31.69
CA ASP A 102 7.36 -1.30 32.53
C ASP A 102 7.21 -0.44 33.81
N ARG A 103 7.83 0.74 33.84
CA ARG A 103 7.74 1.69 34.95
C ARG A 103 6.98 2.96 34.55
N GLU A 104 6.40 3.62 35.55
CA GLU A 104 5.99 5.01 35.39
C GLU A 104 7.21 5.92 35.41
N LEU A 105 7.17 6.96 34.56
CA LEU A 105 8.26 7.92 34.51
C LEU A 105 8.12 8.95 35.64
N PRO A 106 9.24 9.42 36.22
CA PRO A 106 9.25 10.41 37.29
C PRO A 106 9.00 11.82 36.73
N TYR A 107 7.77 12.07 36.28
CA TYR A 107 7.37 13.38 35.79
C TYR A 107 7.40 14.42 36.92
N THR A 108 8.09 15.53 36.69
CA THR A 108 8.05 16.72 37.57
C THR A 108 6.77 17.55 37.36
N LEU A 109 6.10 17.33 36.23
CA LEU A 109 4.78 17.85 35.90
C LEU A 109 4.04 16.75 35.13
N ASP A 110 2.81 16.42 35.53
CA ASP A 110 1.93 15.49 34.81
C ASP A 110 0.49 15.99 34.85
N ARG A 111 -0.02 16.43 33.69
CA ARG A 111 -1.39 16.91 33.48
C ARG A 111 -2.15 16.07 32.44
N ARG A 112 -1.68 14.85 32.15
CA ARG A 112 -2.27 13.99 31.10
C ARG A 112 -3.76 13.72 31.34
N THR A 113 -4.15 13.50 32.60
CA THR A 113 -5.55 13.27 33.00
C THR A 113 -6.41 14.52 32.85
N GLU A 114 -5.86 15.70 33.12
CA GLU A 114 -6.58 16.97 32.98
C GLU A 114 -6.89 17.29 31.52
N VAL A 115 -5.94 17.04 30.63
CA VAL A 115 -6.06 17.32 29.20
C VAL A 115 -6.97 16.32 28.49
N GLY A 116 -6.87 15.02 28.84
CA GLY A 116 -7.63 13.96 28.19
C GLY A 116 -7.39 13.94 26.67
N SER A 117 -8.44 14.14 25.88
CA SER A 117 -8.42 14.21 24.42
C SER A 117 -8.58 15.63 23.87
N ASN A 118 -8.59 16.67 24.72
CA ASN A 118 -8.92 18.03 24.33
C ASN A 118 -7.72 18.82 23.81
N PHE A 119 -7.12 18.37 22.70
CA PHE A 119 -6.00 19.06 22.06
C PHE A 119 -6.00 18.89 20.55
N ASP A 120 -5.50 19.90 19.85
CA ASP A 120 -5.43 19.91 18.38
C ASP A 120 -4.00 19.95 17.82
N ARG A 121 -2.99 20.06 18.70
CA ARG A 121 -1.56 19.94 18.36
C ARG A 121 -0.76 19.40 19.54
N VAL A 122 0.35 18.74 19.23
CA VAL A 122 1.34 18.26 20.20
C VAL A 122 2.68 18.94 19.92
N GLY A 123 3.41 19.30 20.97
CA GLY A 123 4.74 19.87 20.87
C GLY A 123 5.73 19.31 21.89
N TYR A 124 7.01 19.38 21.55
CA TYR A 124 8.11 18.92 22.40
C TYR A 124 9.21 19.98 22.46
N CYS A 125 9.71 20.20 23.65
CA CYS A 125 10.92 20.97 23.91
C CYS A 125 11.98 20.06 24.54
N LEU A 126 13.15 19.99 23.92
CA LEU A 126 14.33 19.38 24.52
C LEU A 126 15.37 20.47 24.81
N GLU A 127 15.76 20.60 26.07
CA GLU A 127 16.78 21.54 26.55
C GLU A 127 17.96 20.77 27.15
N LEU A 128 19.16 21.05 26.65
CA LEU A 128 20.42 20.45 27.07
C LEU A 128 21.39 21.56 27.49
N ASN A 129 22.26 21.29 28.47
CA ASN A 129 23.39 22.16 28.79
C ASN A 129 24.64 21.29 28.95
N GLY A 130 25.70 21.56 28.19
CA GLY A 130 26.90 20.72 28.16
C GLY A 130 28.12 21.47 27.60
N PRO A 131 29.11 20.76 27.03
CA PRO A 131 30.35 21.36 26.53
C PRO A 131 30.13 22.45 25.46
N ASP A 132 29.06 22.32 24.69
CA ASP A 132 28.69 23.26 23.62
C ASP A 132 27.79 24.41 24.12
N GLY A 133 27.64 24.53 25.45
CA GLY A 133 26.74 25.48 26.10
C GLY A 133 25.26 25.04 26.09
N PRO A 134 24.33 25.97 26.38
CA PRO A 134 22.89 25.70 26.36
C PRO A 134 22.38 25.45 24.93
N GLN A 135 21.75 24.30 24.72
CA GLN A 135 21.14 23.88 23.45
C GLN A 135 19.65 23.63 23.66
N ARG A 136 18.84 23.98 22.66
CA ARG A 136 17.39 23.76 22.67
C ARG A 136 16.84 23.43 21.30
N VAL A 137 15.77 22.64 21.28
CA VAL A 137 14.92 22.47 20.11
C VAL A 137 13.46 22.39 20.53
N TRP A 138 12.63 23.14 19.81
CA TRP A 138 11.18 23.11 19.86
C TRP A 138 10.69 22.43 18.59
N THR A 139 9.73 21.53 18.76
CA THR A 139 8.94 20.99 17.66
C THR A 139 7.46 21.01 17.99
N ALA A 140 6.61 21.22 17.00
CA ALA A 140 5.17 21.03 17.14
C ALA A 140 4.58 20.49 15.84
N MET A 141 3.55 19.65 15.93
CA MET A 141 2.94 18.98 14.78
C MET A 141 1.46 18.73 15.01
N GLU A 142 0.80 18.17 14.01
CA GLU A 142 -0.53 17.58 14.21
C GLU A 142 -0.52 16.47 15.27
N PRO A 143 -1.64 16.23 15.95
CA PRO A 143 -1.71 15.24 17.01
C PRO A 143 -1.64 13.84 16.41
N PHE A 144 -0.56 13.12 16.74
CA PHE A 144 -0.33 11.74 16.35
C PHE A 144 -1.11 10.72 17.23
N SER A 145 -1.79 11.22 18.27
CA SER A 145 -2.66 10.49 19.18
C SER A 145 -3.83 11.38 19.61
N ALA A 146 -4.97 10.78 19.91
CA ALA A 146 -6.13 11.45 20.51
C ALA A 146 -6.15 11.37 22.04
N ASP A 147 -5.13 10.78 22.66
CA ASP A 147 -5.05 10.56 24.10
C ASP A 147 -3.73 11.12 24.66
N ALA A 148 -3.84 12.15 25.52
CA ALA A 148 -2.67 12.79 26.11
C ALA A 148 -1.78 11.81 26.92
N ARG A 149 -2.33 10.67 27.34
CA ARG A 149 -1.58 9.64 28.07
C ARG A 149 -0.48 8.98 27.24
N THR A 150 -0.54 9.07 25.91
CA THR A 150 0.42 8.46 24.99
C THR A 150 1.43 9.46 24.40
N ILE A 151 1.42 10.72 24.85
CA ILE A 151 2.33 11.77 24.37
C ILE A 151 3.72 11.68 25.01
N GLY A 152 3.82 11.11 26.22
CA GLY A 152 5.09 10.89 26.92
C GLY A 152 5.84 9.66 26.42
N LEU A 153 7.12 9.53 26.81
CA LEU A 153 7.97 8.39 26.43
C LEU A 153 7.27 7.05 26.75
N PRO A 154 7.18 6.12 25.79
CA PRO A 154 6.49 4.86 26.00
C PRO A 154 7.36 3.90 26.80
N THR A 155 6.78 3.13 27.72
CA THR A 155 7.54 2.19 28.58
C THR A 155 7.01 0.77 28.55
N LYS A 156 5.86 0.53 27.90
CA LYS A 156 5.19 -0.77 27.89
C LYS A 156 5.11 -1.34 26.48
N ALA A 157 5.30 -2.65 26.38
CA ALA A 157 5.19 -3.37 25.10
C ALA A 157 3.87 -3.03 24.36
N GLY A 158 3.96 -2.82 23.05
CA GLY A 158 2.85 -2.39 22.20
C GLY A 158 2.59 -0.88 22.16
N GLN A 159 3.28 -0.06 22.97
CA GLN A 159 3.26 1.40 22.82
C GLN A 159 4.21 1.85 21.70
N VAL A 160 3.84 1.59 20.45
CA VAL A 160 4.64 1.91 19.27
C VAL A 160 3.94 3.00 18.46
N THR A 161 4.62 4.12 18.23
CA THR A 161 4.24 5.12 17.26
C THR A 161 5.35 5.24 16.23
N ARG A 162 5.03 4.95 14.97
CA ARG A 162 5.94 5.11 13.83
C ARG A 162 5.16 5.65 12.64
N GLN A 163 5.26 6.94 12.36
CA GLN A 163 4.47 7.57 11.31
C GLN A 163 5.02 8.90 10.85
N ARG A 164 4.61 9.29 9.64
CA ARG A 164 4.76 10.67 9.18
C ARG A 164 3.82 11.59 9.95
N VAL A 165 4.32 12.74 10.37
CA VAL A 165 3.56 13.81 11.01
C VAL A 165 3.62 15.06 10.13
N ASP A 166 2.49 15.72 9.92
CA ASP A 166 2.40 16.91 9.09
C ASP A 166 2.26 18.19 9.95
N ASP A 167 2.37 19.35 9.28
CA ASP A 167 2.41 20.66 9.92
C ASP A 167 3.54 20.78 10.97
N LEU A 168 4.69 20.16 10.69
CA LEU A 168 5.85 20.17 11.57
C LEU A 168 6.46 21.58 11.61
N GLU A 169 6.49 22.15 12.80
CA GLU A 169 7.24 23.33 13.18
C GLU A 169 8.55 22.90 13.85
N VAL A 170 9.65 23.59 13.53
CA VAL A 170 10.95 23.39 14.18
C VAL A 170 11.60 24.75 14.47
N ALA A 171 12.01 24.97 15.71
CA ALA A 171 12.83 26.11 16.12
C ALA A 171 13.97 25.64 17.03
N SER A 172 15.22 26.05 16.76
CA SER A 172 16.39 25.61 17.52
C SER A 172 17.49 26.67 17.51
N ASN A 173 18.37 26.64 18.51
CA ASN A 173 19.61 27.41 18.53
C ASN A 173 20.83 26.56 18.10
N VAL A 174 20.64 25.28 17.74
CA VAL A 174 21.72 24.39 17.27
C VAL A 174 21.92 24.61 15.76
N PRO A 175 23.14 24.99 15.29
CA PRO A 175 23.36 25.45 13.91
C PRO A 175 22.93 24.50 12.79
N ASN A 176 22.98 23.17 13.01
CA ASN A 176 22.69 22.17 11.98
C ASN A 176 21.23 21.69 11.98
N VAL A 177 20.36 22.25 12.81
CA VAL A 177 18.92 21.97 12.79
C VAL A 177 18.23 22.90 11.81
N THR A 178 17.52 22.33 10.82
CA THR A 178 16.75 23.13 9.88
C THR A 178 15.49 23.66 10.59
N THR A 179 15.31 24.97 10.67
CA THR A 179 14.13 25.59 11.30
C THR A 179 13.08 25.96 10.26
N GLY A 180 11.81 26.08 10.67
CA GLY A 180 10.71 26.49 9.79
C GLY A 180 9.35 25.92 10.19
N LEU A 181 8.31 26.35 9.51
CA LEU A 181 6.91 25.97 9.73
C LEU A 181 6.37 25.09 8.59
N GLY A 182 5.32 24.32 8.85
CA GLY A 182 4.56 23.61 7.82
C GLY A 182 5.33 22.50 7.11
N GLN A 183 6.33 21.91 7.76
CA GLN A 183 7.17 20.85 7.20
C GLN A 183 6.50 19.47 7.37
N THR A 184 7.07 18.43 6.75
CA THR A 184 6.72 17.04 7.06
C THR A 184 7.80 16.43 7.95
N GLY A 185 7.36 15.78 9.01
CA GLY A 185 8.18 15.00 9.93
C GLY A 185 7.95 13.50 9.84
N TYR A 186 8.81 12.77 10.51
CA TYR A 186 8.62 11.37 10.85
C TYR A 186 8.90 11.21 12.35
N LEU A 187 7.96 10.55 13.03
CA LEU A 187 7.99 10.30 14.47
C LEU A 187 8.22 8.81 14.69
N GLU A 188 9.22 8.51 15.51
CA GLU A 188 9.56 7.17 15.97
C GLU A 188 9.60 7.15 17.49
N MET A 189 8.70 6.38 18.10
CA MET A 189 8.50 6.40 19.53
C MET A 189 8.03 5.04 20.02
N TRP A 190 8.91 4.30 20.71
CA TRP A 190 8.64 2.96 21.24
C TRP A 190 9.56 2.58 22.39
N PRO A 191 9.18 1.63 23.26
CA PRO A 191 10.05 1.10 24.32
C PRO A 191 10.99 0.00 23.80
N ASN A 192 10.74 -0.48 22.58
CA ASN A 192 11.35 -1.66 21.98
C ASN A 192 12.84 -1.50 21.68
N THR A 193 13.52 -2.63 21.49
CA THR A 193 14.72 -2.71 20.65
C THR A 193 14.33 -2.51 19.19
N TYR A 194 15.29 -2.18 18.32
CA TYR A 194 15.07 -2.05 16.88
C TYR A 194 16.32 -2.48 16.12
N ALA A 195 16.15 -2.66 14.81
CA ALA A 195 17.22 -3.01 13.88
C ALA A 195 17.36 -1.95 12.80
N GLU A 196 18.58 -1.81 12.26
CA GLU A 196 18.99 -0.96 11.12
C GLU A 196 18.24 -1.29 9.80
N GLN A 197 17.25 -2.17 9.84
CA GLN A 197 16.47 -2.57 8.68
C GLN A 197 15.52 -1.45 8.29
N THR A 198 15.76 -0.87 7.11
CA THR A 198 14.91 0.18 6.53
C THR A 198 13.47 -0.28 6.40
N SER A 199 12.55 0.44 7.02
CA SER A 199 11.11 0.30 6.81
C SER A 199 10.71 0.67 5.38
N THR A 200 11.59 1.39 4.68
CA THR A 200 11.36 2.01 3.38
C THR A 200 10.15 2.94 3.45
N GLN A 201 9.92 3.64 4.55
CA GLN A 201 8.92 4.72 4.57
C GLN A 201 9.58 6.07 4.37
N VAL A 202 10.82 6.22 4.83
CA VAL A 202 11.64 7.40 4.57
C VAL A 202 12.61 7.13 3.42
N ALA A 203 13.02 8.19 2.72
CA ALA A 203 13.92 8.09 1.57
C ALA A 203 15.35 8.49 1.96
N ASN A 204 16.33 7.98 1.21
CA ASN A 204 17.76 8.19 1.44
C ASN A 204 18.24 7.79 2.85
N THR A 205 17.65 6.73 3.39
CA THR A 205 18.09 6.04 4.62
C THR A 205 19.03 4.89 4.28
N SER A 206 19.67 4.32 5.30
CA SER A 206 20.72 3.31 5.14
C SER A 206 20.36 2.02 5.87
N PRO A 207 20.51 0.84 5.21
CA PRO A 207 20.17 -0.44 5.81
C PRO A 207 21.25 -1.02 6.75
N ILE A 208 22.28 -0.23 7.06
CA ILE A 208 23.45 -0.63 7.87
C ILE A 208 23.82 0.42 8.93
N THR A 209 22.92 1.37 9.18
CA THR A 209 23.05 2.41 10.19
C THR A 209 21.70 2.62 10.84
N PHE A 210 21.69 2.93 12.13
CA PHE A 210 20.47 3.32 12.84
C PHE A 210 20.09 4.74 12.43
N ASP A 211 18.89 4.88 11.86
CA ASP A 211 18.36 6.13 11.38
C ASP A 211 16.83 6.20 11.50
N VAL A 212 16.23 7.25 10.92
CA VAL A 212 14.78 7.54 10.99
C VAL A 212 13.86 6.47 10.37
N ASP A 213 14.42 5.45 9.73
CA ASP A 213 13.68 4.41 9.03
C ASP A 213 13.89 3.03 9.67
N ASP A 214 14.34 3.01 10.93
CA ASP A 214 14.55 1.81 11.71
C ASP A 214 13.25 1.05 12.03
N SER A 215 13.42 -0.21 12.44
CA SER A 215 12.28 -1.09 12.67
C SER A 215 12.24 -1.68 14.06
N PRO A 216 11.16 -1.43 14.83
CA PRO A 216 11.02 -1.98 16.16
C PRO A 216 10.93 -3.51 16.10
N THR A 217 11.59 -4.15 17.06
CA THR A 217 11.60 -5.60 17.28
C THR A 217 11.21 -5.91 18.72
N THR A 218 11.10 -7.19 19.06
CA THR A 218 11.01 -7.59 20.47
C THR A 218 12.29 -7.17 21.22
N GLY A 219 12.16 -6.76 22.48
CA GLY A 219 13.28 -6.32 23.33
C GLY A 219 13.02 -4.95 23.95
N ALA A 220 14.00 -4.43 24.67
CA ALA A 220 13.93 -3.13 25.33
C ALA A 220 15.18 -2.31 25.02
N TYR A 221 15.01 -1.19 24.32
CA TYR A 221 16.06 -0.17 24.21
C TYR A 221 15.44 1.21 24.46
N GLY A 222 14.34 1.50 23.78
CA GLY A 222 13.63 2.75 23.90
C GLY A 222 14.14 3.75 22.87
N SER A 223 13.25 4.20 22.01
CA SER A 223 13.49 5.24 21.02
C SER A 223 12.44 6.33 21.14
N PHE A 224 12.88 7.59 21.08
CA PHE A 224 12.01 8.72 20.82
C PHE A 224 12.75 9.71 19.94
N GLN A 225 12.33 9.78 18.69
CA GLN A 225 12.99 10.55 17.65
C GLN A 225 11.96 11.28 16.80
N ILE A 226 12.30 12.51 16.44
CA ILE A 226 11.56 13.31 15.47
C ILE A 226 12.55 13.78 14.44
N SER A 227 12.20 13.59 13.17
CA SER A 227 13.04 13.92 12.03
C SER A 227 12.24 14.67 10.97
N GLN A 228 12.89 15.57 10.25
CA GLN A 228 12.37 16.18 9.03
C GLN A 228 12.57 15.22 7.86
N VAL A 229 11.55 15.04 7.04
CA VAL A 229 11.57 14.13 5.88
C VAL A 229 10.86 14.76 4.68
N GLY A 230 11.08 14.24 3.48
CA GLY A 230 10.30 14.66 2.31
C GLY A 230 8.82 14.27 2.45
N GLY A 231 7.89 15.14 2.04
CA GLY A 231 6.44 14.93 2.25
C GLY A 231 5.80 13.77 1.47
N THR A 232 6.53 13.19 0.52
CA THR A 232 6.01 12.15 -0.37
C THR A 232 6.95 10.96 -0.53
N ARG A 233 6.48 9.90 -1.19
CA ARG A 233 7.29 8.76 -1.61
C ARG A 233 6.98 8.41 -3.07
N PRO A 234 7.99 8.22 -3.93
CA PRO A 234 9.42 8.39 -3.66
C PRO A 234 9.80 9.85 -3.40
N SER A 235 10.88 10.08 -2.68
CA SER A 235 11.39 11.43 -2.36
C SER A 235 12.90 11.47 -2.52
N GLY A 236 13.43 12.59 -3.03
CA GLY A 236 14.86 12.88 -3.06
C GLY A 236 15.37 13.60 -1.81
N ALA A 237 14.50 14.05 -0.92
CA ALA A 237 14.89 14.73 0.31
C ALA A 237 15.47 13.73 1.32
N ALA A 238 16.70 13.97 1.77
CA ALA A 238 17.30 13.23 2.86
C ALA A 238 16.63 13.60 4.19
N ALA A 239 16.53 12.61 5.08
CA ALA A 239 16.04 12.84 6.42
C ALA A 239 17.06 13.64 7.25
N LYS A 240 16.54 14.43 8.19
CA LYS A 240 17.35 15.14 9.17
C LYS A 240 16.74 14.99 10.55
N THR A 241 17.47 14.39 11.48
CA THR A 241 17.06 14.27 12.87
C THR A 241 16.90 15.66 13.48
N VAL A 242 15.79 15.89 14.15
CA VAL A 242 15.51 17.14 14.88
C VAL A 242 15.86 16.97 16.36
N LEU A 243 15.38 15.88 16.97
CA LEU A 243 15.73 15.47 18.32
C LEU A 243 15.74 13.94 18.44
N ALA A 244 16.53 13.43 19.38
CA ALA A 244 16.58 12.03 19.73
C ALA A 244 16.80 11.84 21.24
N ILE A 245 16.05 10.92 21.85
CA ILE A 245 16.21 10.43 23.22
C ILE A 245 16.04 8.91 23.18
N ASN A 246 17.15 8.19 23.29
CA ASN A 246 17.18 6.74 23.16
C ASN A 246 17.76 6.06 24.41
N SER A 247 17.66 4.73 24.47
CA SER A 247 18.17 3.88 25.55
C SER A 247 17.42 4.02 26.89
N PHE A 248 16.22 4.59 26.92
CA PHE A 248 15.50 4.86 28.17
C PHE A 248 14.81 3.63 28.79
N THR A 249 14.66 2.53 28.05
CA THR A 249 14.16 1.24 28.59
C THR A 249 15.24 0.19 28.78
N GLN A 250 16.49 0.47 28.38
CA GLN A 250 17.65 -0.33 28.79
C GLN A 250 17.80 -0.34 30.32
N PRO A 251 18.47 -1.36 30.90
CA PRO A 251 18.78 -1.37 32.33
C PRO A 251 19.53 -0.10 32.77
N ALA A 252 19.40 0.25 34.05
CA ALA A 252 19.88 1.53 34.59
C ALA A 252 21.41 1.65 34.72
N ASP A 253 22.17 0.79 34.05
CA ASP A 253 23.63 0.79 33.90
C ASP A 253 24.09 1.22 32.49
N VAL A 254 23.16 1.54 31.59
CA VAL A 254 23.43 2.13 30.27
C VAL A 254 23.08 3.62 30.28
N PRO A 255 23.98 4.53 29.86
CA PRO A 255 23.65 5.95 29.74
C PRO A 255 22.63 6.21 28.63
N LEU A 256 21.75 7.19 28.80
CA LEU A 256 20.88 7.64 27.71
C LEU A 256 21.71 8.15 26.52
N SER A 257 21.17 7.96 25.33
CA SER A 257 21.71 8.55 24.10
C SER A 257 20.81 9.72 23.68
N ILE A 258 21.33 10.94 23.74
CA ILE A 258 20.52 12.17 23.60
C ILE A 258 21.18 13.13 22.62
N GLY A 259 20.38 13.71 21.71
CA GLY A 259 20.87 14.64 20.71
C GLY A 259 19.83 15.62 20.17
N ILE A 260 20.34 16.74 19.64
CA ILE A 260 19.59 17.75 18.89
C ILE A 260 20.27 17.91 17.53
N GLY A 261 19.53 17.71 16.44
CA GLY A 261 20.09 17.63 15.08
C GLY A 261 20.65 16.25 14.75
N THR A 262 20.99 16.02 13.48
CA THR A 262 21.70 14.81 13.03
C THR A 262 23.10 14.75 13.64
N ALA A 263 23.48 13.58 14.16
CA ALA A 263 24.80 13.36 14.74
C ALA A 263 25.91 13.52 13.69
N ALA A 264 27.01 14.18 14.05
CA ALA A 264 28.15 14.38 13.15
C ALA A 264 29.02 13.12 12.96
N SER A 265 28.90 12.13 13.84
CA SER A 265 29.65 10.88 13.83
C SER A 265 28.84 9.78 14.51
N GLY A 266 29.05 8.52 14.10
CA GLY A 266 28.29 7.38 14.62
C GLY A 266 26.93 7.27 13.91
N GLN A 267 25.88 6.93 14.67
CA GLN A 267 24.53 6.78 14.14
C GLN A 267 23.83 8.14 13.99
N PRO A 268 23.27 8.48 12.80
CA PRO A 268 22.63 9.76 12.53
C PRO A 268 21.57 10.19 13.55
N ASP A 269 20.85 9.23 14.11
CA ASP A 269 19.76 9.37 15.06
C ASP A 269 20.20 9.32 16.54
N TRP A 270 21.51 9.38 16.79
CA TRP A 270 22.15 9.25 18.10
C TRP A 270 22.04 7.89 18.77
N THR A 271 21.55 6.85 18.10
CA THR A 271 21.52 5.50 18.65
C THR A 271 22.92 5.04 19.09
N PHE A 272 23.00 4.51 20.31
CA PHE A 272 24.23 4.10 21.01
C PHE A 272 25.25 5.20 21.32
N ALA A 273 24.89 6.49 21.23
CA ALA A 273 25.82 7.57 21.60
C ALA A 273 26.22 7.55 23.08
N ASN A 274 25.36 7.03 23.97
CA ASN A 274 25.59 6.86 25.42
C ASN A 274 26.20 8.11 26.09
N ASN A 275 25.74 9.28 25.66
CA ASN A 275 26.41 10.55 25.90
C ASN A 275 25.76 11.38 27.00
N SER A 276 24.69 10.90 27.65
CA SER A 276 23.91 11.69 28.62
C SER A 276 24.75 12.36 29.70
N ALA A 277 25.80 11.71 30.21
CA ALA A 277 26.70 12.22 31.27
C ALA A 277 27.45 13.50 30.88
N ARG A 278 27.53 13.85 29.59
CA ARG A 278 28.15 15.11 29.16
C ARG A 278 27.32 16.34 29.50
N TYR A 279 26.01 16.17 29.74
CA TYR A 279 25.09 17.28 29.93
C TYR A 279 24.82 17.50 31.42
N THR A 280 25.00 18.73 31.91
CA THR A 280 24.63 19.11 33.28
C THR A 280 23.12 19.34 33.42
N GLN A 281 22.43 19.67 32.33
CA GLN A 281 20.97 19.76 32.25
C GLN A 281 20.46 18.90 31.09
N ARG A 282 19.38 18.14 31.35
CA ARG A 282 18.64 17.37 30.34
C ARG A 282 17.16 17.44 30.68
N LYS A 283 16.39 18.25 29.95
CA LYS A 283 14.97 18.47 30.24
C LYS A 283 14.14 18.25 28.98
N LEU A 284 13.18 17.34 29.06
CA LEU A 284 12.15 17.15 28.04
C LEU A 284 10.82 17.65 28.59
N THR A 285 10.18 18.56 27.87
CA THR A 285 8.83 19.02 28.17
C THR A 285 7.92 18.75 26.99
N ALA A 286 6.81 18.04 27.21
CA ALA A 286 5.76 17.86 26.22
C ALA A 286 4.63 18.85 26.45
N PHE A 287 4.06 19.33 25.36
CA PHE A 287 3.09 20.39 25.31
C PHE A 287 1.90 19.97 24.45
N VAL A 288 0.75 20.57 24.72
CA VAL A 288 -0.42 20.49 23.84
C VAL A 288 -1.01 21.86 23.60
N ARG A 289 -1.66 22.03 22.46
CA ARG A 289 -2.54 23.19 22.23
C ARG A 289 -3.98 22.75 22.41
N THR A 290 -4.69 23.37 23.34
CA THR A 290 -6.10 23.03 23.63
C THR A 290 -6.96 23.21 22.40
N SER A 291 -7.77 22.20 22.08
CA SER A 291 -8.69 22.27 20.95
C SER A 291 -9.88 23.18 21.26
N LEU A 292 -10.37 23.89 20.24
CA LEU A 292 -11.61 24.69 20.34
C LEU A 292 -12.84 23.92 19.82
N VAL A 293 -12.61 22.71 19.30
CA VAL A 293 -13.64 21.80 18.78
C VAL A 293 -13.33 20.35 19.19
N SER A 294 -14.35 19.52 19.34
CA SER A 294 -14.18 18.06 19.38
C SER A 294 -14.59 17.47 18.03
N LEU A 295 -13.74 16.62 17.44
CA LEU A 295 -14.04 15.93 16.18
C LEU A 295 -14.61 14.54 16.46
N SER A 296 -15.72 14.23 15.80
CA SER A 296 -16.31 12.87 15.80
C SER A 296 -15.97 12.12 14.51
N GLU A 297 -15.76 12.84 13.40
CA GLU A 297 -15.36 12.28 12.11
C GLU A 297 -14.36 13.23 11.44
N ALA A 298 -13.25 12.68 10.95
CA ALA A 298 -12.31 13.36 10.06
C ALA A 298 -11.48 12.31 9.32
N PRO A 299 -10.98 12.60 8.10
CA PRO A 299 -10.02 11.72 7.48
C PRO A 299 -8.71 11.67 8.28
N GLN A 300 -7.89 10.65 8.02
CA GLN A 300 -6.48 10.63 8.45
C GLN A 300 -5.58 11.23 7.36
N ASP A 301 -4.38 11.65 7.73
CA ASP A 301 -3.36 11.98 6.74
C ASP A 301 -3.10 10.79 5.82
N ARG A 302 -2.93 11.08 4.52
CA ARG A 302 -2.64 10.11 3.47
C ARG A 302 -3.70 9.03 3.27
N GLN A 303 -4.87 9.17 3.89
CA GLN A 303 -5.94 8.20 3.79
C GLN A 303 -6.40 8.03 2.34
N LEU A 304 -6.49 6.76 1.91
CA LEU A 304 -7.26 6.41 0.73
C LEU A 304 -8.68 6.07 1.15
N ILE A 305 -9.64 6.79 0.58
CA ILE A 305 -11.07 6.55 0.79
C ILE A 305 -11.60 5.78 -0.43
N PRO A 306 -12.20 4.59 -0.25
CA PRO A 306 -12.72 3.80 -1.35
C PRO A 306 -13.68 4.61 -2.22
N ARG A 307 -13.46 4.57 -3.54
CA ARG A 307 -14.31 5.29 -4.48
C ARG A 307 -15.66 4.58 -4.69
N ASP A 308 -16.70 5.37 -4.86
CA ASP A 308 -18.04 4.94 -5.22
C ASP A 308 -18.20 4.73 -6.74
N ALA A 309 -19.40 4.31 -7.16
CA ALA A 309 -19.73 4.09 -8.57
C ALA A 309 -19.66 5.37 -9.44
N ALA A 310 -19.67 6.56 -8.82
CA ALA A 310 -19.49 7.85 -9.48
C ALA A 310 -18.04 8.34 -9.42
N ASN A 311 -17.07 7.42 -9.25
CA ASN A 311 -15.63 7.64 -9.32
C ASN A 311 -15.11 8.72 -8.35
N GLY A 312 -15.62 8.71 -7.11
CA GLY A 312 -15.16 9.61 -6.05
C GLY A 312 -15.62 9.15 -4.68
N ALA A 313 -15.48 9.98 -3.67
CA ALA A 313 -15.96 9.69 -2.33
C ALA A 313 -16.48 10.95 -1.63
N ASN A 314 -17.50 10.79 -0.80
CA ASN A 314 -17.92 11.85 0.11
C ASN A 314 -17.15 11.70 1.42
N VAL A 315 -16.46 12.76 1.84
CA VAL A 315 -15.59 12.73 3.02
C VAL A 315 -16.26 13.51 4.14
N ALA A 316 -16.59 12.82 5.23
CA ALA A 316 -17.22 13.46 6.37
C ALA A 316 -16.18 14.17 7.24
N VAL A 317 -16.49 15.41 7.62
CA VAL A 317 -15.80 16.13 8.70
C VAL A 317 -16.89 16.64 9.64
N ALA A 318 -16.94 16.10 10.85
CA ALA A 318 -18.01 16.35 11.79
C ALA A 318 -17.48 16.49 13.21
N GLY A 319 -18.18 17.27 14.02
CA GLY A 319 -17.78 17.54 15.38
C GLY A 319 -18.65 18.56 16.07
N ARG A 320 -18.15 19.05 17.21
CA ARG A 320 -18.81 20.03 18.06
C ARG A 320 -17.87 21.17 18.42
N ILE A 321 -18.37 22.39 18.36
CA ILE A 321 -17.70 23.58 18.87
C ILE A 321 -17.75 23.53 20.41
N THR A 322 -16.59 23.44 21.06
CA THR A 322 -16.49 23.32 22.51
C THR A 322 -16.19 24.66 23.18
N ASP A 323 -15.50 25.56 22.48
CA ASP A 323 -15.18 26.88 23.01
C ASP A 323 -16.30 27.90 22.71
N PRO A 324 -16.81 28.63 23.73
CA PRO A 324 -17.90 29.59 23.55
C PRO A 324 -17.53 30.80 22.68
N ALA A 325 -16.24 31.18 22.62
CA ALA A 325 -15.76 32.30 21.82
C ALA A 325 -15.71 32.00 20.31
N VAL A 326 -15.76 30.72 19.93
CA VAL A 326 -15.91 30.31 18.53
C VAL A 326 -17.36 30.50 18.09
N SER A 327 -17.53 31.33 17.07
CA SER A 327 -18.83 31.67 16.47
C SER A 327 -19.15 30.86 15.20
N GLN A 328 -18.12 30.32 14.55
CA GLN A 328 -18.24 29.61 13.28
C GLN A 328 -17.06 28.66 13.10
N VAL A 329 -17.29 27.55 12.40
CA VAL A 329 -16.24 26.72 11.81
C VAL A 329 -16.27 26.82 10.29
N GLN A 330 -15.09 26.77 9.69
CA GLN A 330 -14.88 26.79 8.24
C GLN A 330 -14.03 25.59 7.84
N LEU A 331 -14.54 24.73 6.96
CA LEU A 331 -13.75 23.69 6.32
C LEU A 331 -13.28 24.18 4.95
N ARG A 332 -11.96 24.19 4.74
CA ARG A 332 -11.33 24.40 3.44
C ARG A 332 -10.84 23.07 2.89
N VAL A 333 -11.24 22.74 1.66
CA VAL A 333 -10.77 21.54 0.96
C VAL A 333 -9.97 22.00 -0.25
N THR A 334 -8.67 21.75 -0.23
CA THR A 334 -7.74 22.24 -1.26
C THR A 334 -7.17 21.09 -2.07
N SER A 335 -7.20 21.20 -3.40
CA SER A 335 -6.56 20.27 -4.32
C SER A 335 -6.19 21.00 -5.62
N LEU A 336 -5.03 20.68 -6.20
CA LEU A 336 -4.55 21.29 -7.46
C LEU A 336 -4.59 22.83 -7.47
N GLY A 337 -4.32 23.47 -6.32
CA GLY A 337 -4.35 24.93 -6.17
C GLY A 337 -5.75 25.55 -6.07
N HIS A 338 -6.82 24.75 -6.17
CA HIS A 338 -8.20 25.18 -5.96
C HIS A 338 -8.66 24.86 -4.53
N THR A 339 -9.43 25.76 -3.93
CA THR A 339 -9.95 25.60 -2.56
C THR A 339 -11.47 25.80 -2.53
N ASP A 340 -12.19 24.74 -2.16
CA ASP A 340 -13.59 24.81 -1.80
C ASP A 340 -13.74 25.16 -0.32
N THR A 341 -14.70 26.00 0.02
CA THR A 341 -14.93 26.48 1.39
C THR A 341 -16.36 26.20 1.83
N TYR A 342 -16.49 25.56 2.98
CA TYR A 342 -17.75 25.27 3.65
C TYR A 342 -17.75 25.91 5.03
N THR A 343 -18.90 26.37 5.50
CA THR A 343 -19.01 27.02 6.82
C THR A 343 -20.23 26.57 7.59
N SER A 344 -20.12 26.52 8.92
CA SER A 344 -21.24 26.26 9.82
C SER A 344 -21.13 27.12 11.07
N GLN A 345 -22.26 27.72 11.48
CA GLN A 345 -22.41 28.42 12.76
C GLN A 345 -23.08 27.52 13.83
N SER A 346 -23.49 26.31 13.47
CA SER A 346 -24.09 25.37 14.41
C SER A 346 -23.03 24.87 15.38
N ARG A 347 -23.42 24.70 16.66
CA ARG A 347 -22.56 24.11 17.68
C ARG A 347 -22.15 22.69 17.30
N ASP A 348 -23.07 21.89 16.78
CA ASP A 348 -22.77 20.60 16.15
C ASP A 348 -22.73 20.78 14.64
N PHE A 349 -21.62 20.44 14.00
CA PHE A 349 -21.40 20.66 12.57
C PHE A 349 -21.09 19.36 11.82
N ARG A 350 -21.44 19.34 10.53
CA ARG A 350 -21.10 18.24 9.62
C ARG A 350 -20.93 18.78 8.21
N PHE A 351 -19.78 18.46 7.61
CA PHE A 351 -19.48 18.69 6.21
C PHE A 351 -19.33 17.35 5.49
N THR A 352 -19.70 17.32 4.21
CA THR A 352 -19.53 16.13 3.34
C THR A 352 -19.04 16.52 1.94
N PRO A 353 -17.91 17.24 1.81
CA PRO A 353 -17.31 17.51 0.51
C PRO A 353 -17.08 16.21 -0.28
N ARG A 354 -17.26 16.30 -1.60
CA ARG A 354 -16.96 15.22 -2.52
C ARG A 354 -15.55 15.40 -3.07
N ILE A 355 -14.75 14.32 -3.03
CA ILE A 355 -13.46 14.23 -3.69
C ILE A 355 -13.54 13.26 -4.87
N ASN A 356 -12.75 13.51 -5.91
CA ASN A 356 -12.66 12.64 -7.09
C ASN A 356 -11.58 11.57 -6.92
N ALA A 357 -11.83 10.38 -7.46
CA ALA A 357 -10.80 9.35 -7.62
C ALA A 357 -9.97 9.66 -8.86
N ALA A 358 -8.88 10.40 -8.63
CA ALA A 358 -7.92 10.85 -9.63
C ALA A 358 -6.53 10.97 -8.98
N LEU A 359 -5.48 11.18 -9.79
CA LEU A 359 -4.12 11.43 -9.31
C LEU A 359 -3.96 12.87 -8.78
N GLN A 360 -4.72 13.18 -7.73
CA GLN A 360 -4.64 14.43 -6.99
C GLN A 360 -4.86 14.16 -5.50
N GLU A 361 -4.09 14.86 -4.66
CA GLU A 361 -4.26 14.84 -3.21
C GLU A 361 -5.18 15.97 -2.76
N TYR A 362 -5.90 15.75 -1.68
CA TYR A 362 -6.75 16.74 -1.03
C TYR A 362 -6.20 17.06 0.35
N THR A 363 -6.22 18.36 0.68
CA THR A 363 -5.97 18.86 2.03
C THR A 363 -7.27 19.36 2.63
N PHE A 364 -7.65 18.83 3.78
CA PHE A 364 -8.79 19.27 4.58
C PHE A 364 -8.28 20.12 5.73
N GLU A 365 -8.64 21.40 5.78
CA GLU A 365 -8.26 22.33 6.84
C GLU A 365 -9.52 22.87 7.53
N LEU A 366 -9.75 22.47 8.77
CA LEU A 366 -10.82 22.99 9.61
C LEU A 366 -10.31 24.18 10.42
N ARG A 367 -10.98 25.32 10.28
CA ARG A 367 -10.67 26.57 10.97
C ARG A 367 -11.81 26.93 11.94
N ALA A 368 -11.45 27.38 13.13
CA ALA A 368 -12.36 27.98 14.10
C ALA A 368 -12.26 29.51 13.99
N ILE A 369 -13.41 30.18 13.95
CA ILE A 369 -13.52 31.63 13.74
C ILE A 369 -14.42 32.24 14.83
N GLY A 370 -13.97 33.33 15.44
CA GLY A 370 -14.65 33.99 16.55
C GLY A 370 -14.00 35.30 16.95
N SER A 371 -14.47 35.88 18.05
CA SER A 371 -13.91 37.14 18.57
C SER A 371 -12.44 36.95 18.98
N GLY A 372 -11.52 37.49 18.19
CA GLY A 372 -10.07 37.30 18.39
C GLY A 372 -9.56 35.90 18.05
N ILE A 373 -10.38 35.06 17.41
CA ILE A 373 -10.02 33.69 17.02
C ILE A 373 -10.06 33.60 15.49
N ASP A 374 -8.91 33.30 14.90
CA ASP A 374 -8.82 32.76 13.54
C ASP A 374 -7.73 31.69 13.49
N ARG A 375 -8.13 30.41 13.61
CA ARG A 375 -7.18 29.32 13.91
C ARG A 375 -7.51 28.03 13.18
N VAL A 376 -6.50 27.38 12.60
CA VAL A 376 -6.60 25.98 12.15
C VAL A 376 -6.64 25.05 13.37
N VAL A 377 -7.71 24.28 13.50
CA VAL A 377 -7.97 23.34 14.60
C VAL A 377 -7.92 21.87 14.17
N ALA A 378 -7.87 21.61 12.87
CA ALA A 378 -7.46 20.33 12.31
C ALA A 378 -7.01 20.55 10.88
N ARG A 379 -5.99 19.81 10.46
CA ARG A 379 -5.55 19.75 9.08
C ARG A 379 -5.33 18.28 8.75
N ARG A 380 -5.60 17.85 7.52
CA ARG A 380 -5.37 16.48 7.03
C ARG A 380 -4.93 16.55 5.59
N THR A 381 -3.77 16.02 5.28
CA THR A 381 -3.11 16.17 3.98
C THR A 381 -2.98 14.83 3.28
N GLY A 382 -2.73 14.84 1.96
CA GLY A 382 -2.49 13.60 1.20
C GLY A 382 -3.71 12.70 1.02
N VAL A 383 -4.92 13.16 1.36
CA VAL A 383 -6.15 12.36 1.25
C VAL A 383 -6.46 12.12 -0.22
N VAL A 384 -6.77 10.88 -0.58
CA VAL A 384 -7.09 10.47 -1.95
C VAL A 384 -8.34 9.60 -1.98
N SER A 385 -8.97 9.46 -3.15
CA SER A 385 -10.01 8.45 -3.38
C SER A 385 -9.54 7.42 -4.39
N GLY A 386 -9.81 6.14 -4.15
CA GLY A 386 -9.23 5.07 -4.96
C GLY A 386 -9.79 3.68 -4.70
N ASP A 387 -9.07 2.67 -5.17
CA ASP A 387 -9.44 1.25 -5.06
C ASP A 387 -8.59 0.51 -4.02
N VAL A 388 -9.14 -0.54 -3.41
CA VAL A 388 -8.48 -1.32 -2.35
C VAL A 388 -8.32 -2.78 -2.77
N TYR A 389 -7.13 -3.32 -2.61
CA TYR A 389 -6.79 -4.73 -2.87
C TYR A 389 -6.18 -5.38 -1.64
N VAL A 390 -6.47 -6.66 -1.46
CA VAL A 390 -5.87 -7.49 -0.42
C VAL A 390 -5.03 -8.58 -1.06
N ILE A 391 -3.81 -8.77 -0.56
CA ILE A 391 -2.94 -9.88 -0.96
C ILE A 391 -2.81 -10.82 0.24
N GLN A 392 -2.98 -12.12 0.02
CA GLN A 392 -2.78 -13.13 1.06
C GLN A 392 -2.20 -14.41 0.46
N GLY A 393 -1.52 -15.21 1.27
CA GLY A 393 -0.85 -16.43 0.85
C GLY A 393 0.56 -16.54 1.45
N GLN A 394 1.46 -17.28 0.82
CA GLN A 394 2.80 -17.52 1.37
C GLN A 394 3.89 -16.65 0.72
N SER A 395 5.14 -17.12 0.68
CA SER A 395 6.32 -16.35 0.27
C SER A 395 6.20 -15.73 -1.13
N ASN A 396 5.55 -16.41 -2.08
CA ASN A 396 5.31 -15.86 -3.40
C ASN A 396 4.16 -14.82 -3.43
N ALA A 397 3.23 -14.83 -2.47
CA ALA A 397 2.26 -13.73 -2.28
C ALA A 397 2.90 -12.52 -1.58
N GLU A 398 3.77 -12.79 -0.61
CA GLU A 398 4.56 -11.79 0.12
C GLU A 398 5.57 -11.11 -0.81
N ALA A 399 6.14 -11.89 -1.75
CA ALA A 399 7.01 -11.46 -2.83
C ALA A 399 8.21 -10.63 -2.36
N ALA A 400 8.96 -11.23 -1.43
CA ALA A 400 10.21 -10.67 -0.92
C ALA A 400 11.22 -10.41 -2.05
N LYS A 401 12.10 -9.44 -1.82
CA LYS A 401 13.22 -9.13 -2.70
C LYS A 401 14.27 -10.24 -2.65
N PHE A 402 14.26 -11.14 -3.64
CA PHE A 402 15.30 -12.17 -3.81
C PHE A 402 16.38 -11.74 -4.80
N ASN A 403 15.99 -11.29 -6.00
CA ASN A 403 16.90 -10.81 -7.04
C ASN A 403 16.23 -9.70 -7.84
N GLY A 404 16.90 -8.56 -8.01
CA GLY A 404 16.33 -7.33 -8.58
C GLY A 404 15.57 -6.50 -7.56
N ALA A 405 14.95 -5.40 -7.98
CA ALA A 405 14.32 -4.42 -7.10
C ALA A 405 13.04 -3.86 -7.74
N ALA A 406 12.02 -3.64 -6.92
CA ALA A 406 10.73 -3.06 -7.30
C ALA A 406 10.56 -1.61 -6.79
N ASN A 407 11.58 -1.01 -6.17
CA ASN A 407 11.55 0.38 -5.71
C ASN A 407 11.23 1.40 -6.84
N GLY A 408 11.52 1.08 -8.10
CA GLY A 408 11.10 1.89 -9.25
C GLY A 408 9.58 1.98 -9.47
N GLU A 409 8.80 1.11 -8.82
CA GLU A 409 7.33 1.08 -8.90
C GLU A 409 6.67 1.97 -7.82
N GLU A 410 7.45 2.53 -6.90
CA GLU A 410 6.94 3.42 -5.85
C GLU A 410 6.21 4.63 -6.44
N SER A 411 5.18 5.10 -5.72
CA SER A 411 4.30 6.15 -6.20
C SER A 411 3.56 6.82 -5.03
N PRO A 412 3.34 8.14 -5.08
CA PRO A 412 2.51 8.81 -4.08
C PRO A 412 1.06 8.32 -4.06
N TRP A 413 0.62 7.69 -5.16
CA TRP A 413 -0.72 7.18 -5.37
C TRP A 413 -0.90 5.73 -4.93
N LEU A 414 0.15 5.11 -4.41
CA LEU A 414 0.11 3.77 -3.85
C LEU A 414 0.19 3.84 -2.33
N ARG A 415 -0.85 3.35 -1.68
CA ARG A 415 -1.01 3.37 -0.23
C ARG A 415 -1.03 1.97 0.35
N SER A 416 -0.73 1.87 1.62
CA SER A 416 -0.94 0.68 2.44
C SER A 416 -1.27 1.12 3.87
N TYR A 417 -1.72 0.20 4.71
CA TYR A 417 -2.18 0.52 6.05
C TYR A 417 -1.58 -0.42 7.08
N GLY A 418 -0.93 0.16 8.10
CA GLY A 418 -0.21 -0.56 9.13
C GLY A 418 0.99 -1.38 8.63
N THR A 419 1.40 -2.37 9.44
CA THR A 419 2.47 -3.33 9.12
C THR A 419 1.96 -4.78 9.10
N PRO A 420 2.42 -5.63 8.16
CA PRO A 420 2.13 -7.06 8.11
C PRO A 420 3.01 -7.92 9.04
N THR A 421 3.84 -7.32 9.90
CA THR A 421 4.66 -8.07 10.88
C THR A 421 3.84 -9.12 11.66
N SER A 422 4.48 -10.24 11.98
CA SER A 422 3.89 -11.32 12.78
C SER A 422 3.79 -10.97 14.27
N ASP A 423 4.49 -9.94 14.73
CA ASP A 423 4.37 -9.44 16.10
C ASP A 423 3.00 -8.76 16.28
N GLY A 424 2.12 -9.39 17.06
CA GLY A 424 0.76 -8.91 17.29
C GLY A 424 0.69 -7.57 18.03
N GLN A 425 1.69 -7.21 18.84
CA GLN A 425 1.70 -5.93 19.56
C GLN A 425 2.13 -4.80 18.65
N ILE A 426 3.18 -5.00 17.84
CA ILE A 426 3.65 -4.02 16.85
C ILE A 426 2.60 -3.85 15.75
N SER A 427 2.12 -4.96 15.19
CA SER A 427 1.01 -4.96 14.22
C SER A 427 -0.27 -4.41 14.83
N GLY A 428 -0.47 -4.55 16.14
CA GLY A 428 -1.58 -3.97 16.92
C GLY A 428 -1.58 -2.44 16.98
N ALA A 429 -0.38 -1.86 17.07
CA ALA A 429 -0.17 -0.44 17.30
C ALA A 429 -0.15 0.39 16.00
N ASP A 430 0.35 -0.17 14.89
CA ASP A 430 0.49 0.55 13.62
C ASP A 430 -0.86 0.71 12.91
N ARG A 431 -1.55 1.82 13.18
CA ARG A 431 -2.93 2.13 12.74
C ARG A 431 -2.98 3.39 11.88
N VAL A 432 -2.05 3.52 10.94
CA VAL A 432 -1.91 4.72 10.12
C VAL A 432 -1.68 4.37 8.65
N TRP A 433 -1.90 5.35 7.78
CA TRP A 433 -1.67 5.23 6.34
C TRP A 433 -0.21 5.49 5.96
N HIS A 434 0.34 4.53 5.23
CA HIS A 434 1.71 4.52 4.72
C HIS A 434 1.73 4.57 3.19
N TYR A 435 2.87 4.92 2.61
CA TYR A 435 3.10 4.68 1.18
C TYR A 435 3.40 3.18 0.98
N ALA A 436 2.92 2.61 -0.13
CA ALA A 436 3.18 1.20 -0.43
C ALA A 436 4.64 0.99 -0.87
N THR A 437 5.29 -0.06 -0.38
CA THR A 437 6.65 -0.44 -0.79
C THR A 437 6.76 -1.92 -1.19
N GLY A 438 7.59 -2.20 -2.20
CA GLY A 438 7.66 -3.51 -2.83
C GLY A 438 8.80 -4.42 -2.36
N ASP A 439 9.88 -3.84 -1.84
CA ASP A 439 11.14 -4.56 -1.61
C ASP A 439 11.35 -5.04 -0.16
N VAL A 440 10.39 -4.76 0.72
CA VAL A 440 10.36 -5.19 2.12
C VAL A 440 9.02 -5.86 2.42
N THR A 441 8.99 -6.79 3.38
CA THR A 441 7.83 -7.67 3.55
C THR A 441 7.15 -7.69 4.91
N VAL A 442 7.85 -7.26 5.97
CA VAL A 442 7.31 -7.22 7.35
C VAL A 442 7.25 -5.80 7.92
N GLN A 443 7.39 -4.79 7.07
CA GLN A 443 7.50 -3.39 7.46
C GLN A 443 6.22 -2.61 7.21
N SER A 444 6.11 -1.45 7.84
CA SER A 444 5.01 -0.52 7.60
C SER A 444 4.90 -0.23 6.12
N GLY A 445 3.71 -0.42 5.55
CA GLY A 445 3.46 -0.21 4.12
C GLY A 445 3.99 -1.28 3.16
N SER A 446 4.59 -2.37 3.63
CA SER A 446 5.03 -3.49 2.79
C SER A 446 3.87 -4.11 2.01
N VAL A 447 4.04 -4.26 0.69
CA VAL A 447 3.05 -4.90 -0.21
C VAL A 447 3.63 -6.00 -1.09
N GLY A 448 4.95 -6.06 -1.31
CA GLY A 448 5.61 -7.07 -2.13
C GLY A 448 5.79 -6.68 -3.61
N GLN A 449 6.77 -7.30 -4.29
CA GLN A 449 7.26 -6.84 -5.60
C GLN A 449 6.23 -6.91 -6.73
N TRP A 450 5.48 -8.00 -6.87
CA TRP A 450 4.49 -8.10 -7.95
C TRP A 450 3.22 -7.29 -7.65
N ALA A 451 2.87 -7.13 -6.37
CA ALA A 451 1.69 -6.38 -5.96
C ALA A 451 1.89 -4.88 -6.16
N ILE A 452 3.06 -4.33 -5.80
CA ILE A 452 3.35 -2.91 -6.08
C ILE A 452 3.35 -2.63 -7.59
N ARG A 453 3.89 -3.55 -8.40
CA ARG A 453 3.87 -3.45 -9.86
C ARG A 453 2.43 -3.44 -10.39
N MET A 454 1.59 -4.36 -9.93
CA MET A 454 0.17 -4.40 -10.28
C MET A 454 -0.52 -3.06 -9.94
N GLY A 455 -0.33 -2.55 -8.73
CA GLY A 455 -0.86 -1.26 -8.31
C GLY A 455 -0.36 -0.12 -9.18
N ARG A 456 0.94 -0.08 -9.48
CA ARG A 456 1.54 0.95 -10.34
C ARG A 456 0.94 0.94 -11.74
N ARG A 457 0.71 -0.23 -12.33
CA ARG A 457 0.04 -0.36 -13.64
C ARG A 457 -1.39 0.17 -13.61
N ILE A 458 -2.15 -0.06 -12.54
CA ILE A 458 -3.50 0.52 -12.37
C ILE A 458 -3.42 2.05 -12.30
N VAL A 459 -2.55 2.58 -11.45
CA VAL A 459 -2.33 4.04 -11.30
C VAL A 459 -1.97 4.68 -12.64
N ASP A 460 -1.02 4.10 -13.37
CA ASP A 460 -0.54 4.66 -14.64
C ASP A 460 -1.58 4.59 -15.75
N THR A 461 -2.34 3.49 -15.82
CA THR A 461 -3.31 3.26 -16.90
C THR A 461 -4.63 3.97 -16.66
N TYR A 462 -5.18 3.84 -15.45
CA TYR A 462 -6.54 4.29 -15.14
C TYR A 462 -6.58 5.58 -14.32
N LYS A 463 -5.43 6.09 -13.88
CA LYS A 463 -5.32 7.33 -13.10
C LYS A 463 -6.10 7.28 -11.78
N VAL A 464 -6.25 6.07 -11.22
CA VAL A 464 -6.93 5.80 -9.95
C VAL A 464 -5.87 5.46 -8.88
N PRO A 465 -5.82 6.17 -7.75
CA PRO A 465 -5.03 5.77 -6.58
C PRO A 465 -5.40 4.38 -6.08
N VAL A 466 -4.43 3.64 -5.54
CA VAL A 466 -4.64 2.26 -5.10
C VAL A 466 -4.07 2.04 -3.70
N ALA A 467 -4.85 1.40 -2.84
CA ALA A 467 -4.37 0.84 -1.58
C ALA A 467 -4.20 -0.68 -1.73
N ILE A 468 -3.08 -1.20 -1.23
CA ILE A 468 -2.83 -2.64 -1.15
C ILE A 468 -2.54 -2.98 0.31
N VAL A 469 -3.30 -3.92 0.87
CA VAL A 469 -3.08 -4.41 2.24
C VAL A 469 -2.60 -5.86 2.18
N GLN A 470 -1.36 -6.06 2.63
CA GLN A 470 -0.68 -7.35 2.58
C GLN A 470 -0.96 -8.18 3.84
N GLY A 471 -1.37 -9.42 3.66
CA GLY A 471 -1.61 -10.43 4.71
C GLY A 471 -0.85 -11.73 4.49
N ALA A 472 0.02 -11.81 3.49
CA ALA A 472 0.84 -12.98 3.23
C ALA A 472 1.92 -13.21 4.29
N HIS A 473 2.39 -14.45 4.38
CA HIS A 473 3.48 -14.85 5.26
C HIS A 473 4.26 -16.03 4.69
N GLY A 474 5.57 -15.85 4.48
CA GLY A 474 6.48 -16.86 3.95
C GLY A 474 6.43 -18.21 4.66
N GLY A 475 6.50 -19.30 3.88
CA GLY A 475 6.67 -20.67 4.36
C GLY A 475 5.45 -21.33 5.00
N GLN A 476 4.30 -20.66 5.08
CA GLN A 476 3.15 -21.16 5.85
C GLN A 476 2.19 -22.03 5.02
N PRO A 477 1.67 -23.13 5.60
CA PRO A 477 0.60 -23.93 4.99
C PRO A 477 -0.76 -23.23 5.10
N ILE A 478 -1.77 -23.73 4.41
CA ILE A 478 -3.09 -23.10 4.35
C ILE A 478 -3.78 -22.96 5.71
N SER A 479 -3.46 -23.83 6.68
CA SER A 479 -4.02 -23.79 8.03
C SER A 479 -3.62 -22.54 8.83
N PHE A 480 -2.48 -21.93 8.52
CA PHE A 480 -2.00 -20.71 9.20
C PHE A 480 -2.87 -19.47 8.90
N PHE A 481 -3.54 -19.46 7.75
CA PHE A 481 -4.30 -18.31 7.25
C PHE A 481 -5.78 -18.33 7.66
N GLN A 482 -6.22 -19.40 8.34
CA GLN A 482 -7.62 -19.57 8.72
C GLN A 482 -8.05 -18.53 9.76
N ARG A 483 -9.31 -18.11 9.69
CA ARG A 483 -9.89 -17.23 10.70
C ARG A 483 -10.08 -17.99 12.01
N ASN A 484 -9.80 -17.32 13.12
CA ASN A 484 -10.29 -17.75 14.42
C ASN A 484 -11.75 -17.28 14.57
N ASP A 485 -12.72 -18.16 14.36
CA ASP A 485 -14.16 -17.78 14.40
C ASP A 485 -14.64 -17.32 15.78
N ALA A 486 -14.02 -17.78 16.87
CA ALA A 486 -14.37 -17.35 18.21
C ALA A 486 -13.91 -15.91 18.47
N THR A 487 -12.73 -15.54 17.94
CA THR A 487 -12.16 -14.20 18.05
C THR A 487 -11.53 -13.76 16.72
N PRO A 488 -12.34 -13.28 15.75
CA PRO A 488 -11.86 -12.95 14.40
C PRO A 488 -10.80 -11.87 14.30
N ASP A 489 -10.69 -11.02 15.33
CA ASP A 489 -9.72 -9.92 15.43
C ASP A 489 -8.50 -10.28 16.29
N ASP A 490 -8.28 -11.57 16.56
CA ASP A 490 -7.16 -12.07 17.36
C ASP A 490 -5.80 -11.76 16.71
N LEU A 491 -5.08 -10.81 17.33
CA LEU A 491 -3.77 -10.33 16.86
C LEU A 491 -2.67 -11.41 16.90
N THR A 492 -2.89 -12.55 17.57
CA THR A 492 -1.96 -13.68 17.53
C THR A 492 -2.08 -14.46 16.21
N THR A 493 -3.20 -14.35 15.51
CA THR A 493 -3.45 -15.01 14.21
C THR A 493 -3.15 -14.11 13.02
N ASN A 494 -2.74 -14.70 11.89
CA ASN A 494 -2.51 -13.95 10.65
C ASN A 494 -3.79 -13.25 10.16
N TYR A 495 -4.91 -13.98 10.15
CA TYR A 495 -6.19 -13.45 9.71
C TYR A 495 -6.64 -12.28 10.59
N GLY A 496 -6.53 -12.39 11.92
CA GLY A 496 -6.91 -11.32 12.84
C GLY A 496 -6.07 -10.05 12.68
N ARG A 497 -4.76 -10.17 12.45
CA ARG A 497 -3.90 -9.01 12.12
C ARG A 497 -4.28 -8.35 10.79
N LEU A 498 -4.63 -9.11 9.77
CA LEU A 498 -5.10 -8.55 8.49
C LEU A 498 -6.46 -7.85 8.65
N ARG A 499 -7.42 -8.54 9.28
CA ARG A 499 -8.78 -8.06 9.48
C ARG A 499 -8.83 -6.78 10.30
N THR A 500 -8.07 -6.71 11.39
CA THR A 500 -8.01 -5.51 12.26
C THR A 500 -7.44 -4.29 11.52
N ARG A 501 -6.42 -4.47 10.68
CA ARG A 501 -5.91 -3.40 9.80
C ARG A 501 -6.97 -2.90 8.82
N LEU A 502 -7.67 -3.81 8.14
CA LEU A 502 -8.74 -3.46 7.19
C LEU A 502 -9.93 -2.74 7.86
N LYS A 503 -10.31 -3.15 9.07
CA LYS A 503 -11.34 -2.48 9.88
C LYS A 503 -10.90 -1.10 10.30
N ALA A 504 -9.70 -0.96 10.84
CA ALA A 504 -9.19 0.32 11.32
C ALA A 504 -8.98 1.34 10.18
N ALA A 505 -8.60 0.86 8.98
CA ALA A 505 -8.52 1.69 7.78
C ALA A 505 -9.90 2.14 7.24
N GLY A 506 -10.99 1.51 7.70
CA GLY A 506 -12.35 1.78 7.22
C GLY A 506 -12.64 1.21 5.84
N VAL A 507 -11.88 0.20 5.37
CA VAL A 507 -11.95 -0.30 3.99
C VAL A 507 -12.46 -1.73 3.85
N ILE A 508 -12.68 -2.44 4.96
CA ILE A 508 -13.00 -3.88 4.94
C ILE A 508 -14.21 -4.24 4.07
N GLY A 509 -15.24 -3.37 4.02
CA GLY A 509 -16.44 -3.56 3.19
C GLY A 509 -16.35 -2.99 1.77
N SER A 510 -15.17 -2.59 1.30
CA SER A 510 -14.98 -1.92 0.00
C SER A 510 -13.77 -2.45 -0.77
N ILE A 511 -13.37 -3.69 -0.49
CA ILE A 511 -12.29 -4.37 -1.19
C ILE A 511 -12.75 -4.69 -2.62
N ARG A 512 -11.93 -4.33 -3.62
CA ARG A 512 -12.22 -4.60 -5.04
C ARG A 512 -11.74 -5.99 -5.45
N GLY A 513 -10.62 -6.44 -4.87
CA GLY A 513 -10.07 -7.75 -5.17
C GLY A 513 -9.24 -8.33 -4.02
N VAL A 514 -9.38 -9.64 -3.79
CA VAL A 514 -8.48 -10.45 -2.97
C VAL A 514 -7.66 -11.34 -3.89
N LEU A 515 -6.34 -11.33 -3.73
CA LEU A 515 -5.41 -12.16 -4.48
C LEU A 515 -4.77 -13.19 -3.56
N TRP A 516 -5.03 -14.46 -3.85
CA TRP A 516 -4.46 -15.61 -3.14
C TRP A 516 -3.29 -16.19 -3.93
N TYR A 517 -2.16 -16.40 -3.27
CA TYR A 517 -1.03 -17.17 -3.81
C TYR A 517 -0.38 -18.01 -2.72
N GLN A 518 -0.79 -19.28 -2.62
CA GLN A 518 -0.22 -20.27 -1.71
C GLN A 518 -0.45 -21.69 -2.21
N GLY A 519 0.40 -22.62 -1.79
CA GLY A 519 0.22 -24.04 -2.00
C GLY A 519 1.53 -24.84 -1.90
N GLU A 520 2.69 -24.17 -2.04
CA GLU A 520 3.99 -24.82 -1.99
C GLU A 520 4.22 -25.52 -0.64
N SER A 521 3.78 -24.91 0.47
CA SER A 521 3.89 -25.50 1.81
C SER A 521 2.84 -26.57 2.14
N ASP A 522 1.83 -26.76 1.29
CA ASP A 522 0.87 -27.86 1.44
C ASP A 522 1.38 -29.16 0.78
N ASN A 523 2.56 -29.12 0.14
CA ASN A 523 3.29 -30.30 -0.34
C ASN A 523 2.46 -31.24 -1.24
N ASP A 524 1.73 -30.67 -2.21
CA ASP A 524 0.82 -31.37 -3.14
C ASP A 524 -0.43 -31.99 -2.48
N ASN A 525 -0.72 -31.66 -1.21
CA ASN A 525 -1.92 -32.14 -0.53
C ASN A 525 -3.17 -31.34 -0.98
N ALA A 526 -3.72 -31.75 -2.12
CA ALA A 526 -4.91 -31.14 -2.73
C ALA A 526 -6.12 -31.12 -1.80
N ALA A 527 -6.36 -32.18 -1.02
CA ALA A 527 -7.54 -32.27 -0.17
C ALA A 527 -7.52 -31.23 0.96
N VAL A 528 -6.37 -31.08 1.62
CA VAL A 528 -6.17 -30.05 2.66
C VAL A 528 -6.28 -28.66 2.06
N HIS A 529 -5.63 -28.42 0.92
CA HIS A 529 -5.65 -27.11 0.27
C HIS A 529 -7.07 -26.69 -0.15
N VAL A 530 -7.82 -27.56 -0.84
CA VAL A 530 -9.18 -27.23 -1.29
C VAL A 530 -10.12 -26.99 -0.11
N THR A 531 -10.01 -27.80 0.96
CA THR A 531 -10.84 -27.64 2.16
C THR A 531 -10.54 -26.31 2.86
N GLY A 532 -9.25 -26.03 3.12
CA GLY A 532 -8.83 -24.79 3.76
C GLY A 532 -9.11 -23.54 2.93
N PHE A 533 -9.00 -23.64 1.59
CA PHE A 533 -9.28 -22.51 0.70
C PHE A 533 -10.77 -22.18 0.70
N ARG A 534 -11.65 -23.19 0.67
CA ARG A 534 -13.10 -22.98 0.73
C ARG A 534 -13.56 -22.35 2.04
N ALA A 535 -12.97 -22.76 3.16
CA ALA A 535 -13.21 -22.13 4.46
C ALA A 535 -12.78 -20.64 4.42
N LEU A 536 -11.54 -20.38 3.98
CA LEU A 536 -11.01 -19.02 3.88
C LEU A 536 -11.82 -18.13 2.90
N LEU A 537 -12.26 -18.67 1.77
CA LEU A 537 -13.11 -17.96 0.81
C LEU A 537 -14.48 -17.64 1.40
N ALA A 538 -15.06 -18.52 2.21
CA ALA A 538 -16.29 -18.24 2.93
C ALA A 538 -16.10 -17.10 3.94
N ASP A 539 -14.99 -17.10 4.68
CA ASP A 539 -14.66 -16.05 5.64
C ASP A 539 -14.44 -14.70 4.96
N TRP A 540 -13.69 -14.67 3.86
CA TRP A 540 -13.51 -13.45 3.08
C TRP A 540 -14.82 -12.94 2.47
N ARG A 541 -15.74 -13.82 2.05
CA ARG A 541 -17.07 -13.40 1.55
C ARG A 541 -17.92 -12.79 2.66
N ALA A 542 -17.81 -13.34 3.87
CA ALA A 542 -18.51 -12.81 5.04
C ALA A 542 -17.96 -11.45 5.47
N ASP A 543 -16.63 -11.28 5.49
CA ASP A 543 -15.98 -10.06 5.96
C ASP A 543 -15.89 -8.97 4.88
N PHE A 544 -15.61 -9.32 3.62
CA PHE A 544 -15.32 -8.37 2.54
C PHE A 544 -16.49 -8.15 1.57
N GLY A 545 -17.53 -8.96 1.68
CA GLY A 545 -18.75 -8.83 0.88
C GLY A 545 -18.66 -9.42 -0.53
N THR A 546 -19.82 -9.56 -1.16
CA THR A 546 -20.01 -10.32 -2.41
C THR A 546 -19.63 -9.56 -3.69
N ALA A 547 -19.44 -8.23 -3.62
CA ALA A 547 -18.97 -7.42 -4.74
C ALA A 547 -17.46 -7.59 -5.00
N THR A 548 -16.72 -8.10 -4.02
CA THR A 548 -15.29 -8.39 -4.09
C THR A 548 -15.01 -9.48 -5.12
N ARG A 549 -13.98 -9.29 -5.96
CA ARG A 549 -13.46 -10.35 -6.84
C ARG A 549 -12.37 -11.15 -6.14
N TYR A 550 -12.36 -12.47 -6.37
CA TYR A 550 -11.40 -13.38 -5.76
C TYR A 550 -10.53 -13.99 -6.86
N TYR A 551 -9.22 -13.75 -6.78
CA TYR A 551 -8.24 -14.23 -7.74
C TYR A 551 -7.31 -15.25 -7.09
N VAL A 552 -7.02 -16.34 -7.80
CA VAL A 552 -6.19 -17.44 -7.29
C VAL A 552 -5.05 -17.67 -8.26
N ASN A 553 -3.82 -17.49 -7.79
CA ASN A 553 -2.62 -17.89 -8.52
C ASN A 553 -2.42 -19.39 -8.34
N GLN A 554 -2.46 -20.16 -9.42
CA GLN A 554 -2.03 -21.55 -9.39
C GLN A 554 -0.53 -21.59 -9.14
N VAL A 555 -0.07 -22.35 -8.15
CA VAL A 555 1.37 -22.46 -7.84
C VAL A 555 2.12 -23.13 -8.97
N ARG A 556 3.35 -22.69 -9.24
CA ARG A 556 4.21 -23.29 -10.27
C ARG A 556 4.75 -24.66 -9.84
N THR A 557 5.22 -24.73 -8.60
CA THR A 557 5.76 -25.94 -7.95
C THR A 557 4.96 -26.24 -6.68
N SER A 558 4.91 -27.51 -6.28
CA SER A 558 4.36 -27.90 -4.98
C SER A 558 4.81 -29.33 -4.64
N PRO A 559 5.73 -29.55 -3.68
CA PRO A 559 6.50 -28.51 -2.96
C PRO A 559 7.46 -27.75 -3.89
N CYS A 560 8.18 -26.77 -3.34
CA CYS A 560 9.26 -26.10 -4.07
C CYS A 560 10.22 -27.11 -4.71
N ASN A 561 10.75 -26.74 -5.87
CA ASN A 561 11.59 -27.56 -6.76
C ASN A 561 10.89 -28.78 -7.40
N ASN A 562 9.57 -28.92 -7.24
CA ASN A 562 8.83 -30.06 -7.81
C ASN A 562 7.69 -29.60 -8.72
N THR A 563 7.88 -29.72 -10.04
CA THR A 563 6.84 -29.55 -11.07
C THR A 563 6.19 -30.87 -11.50
N THR A 564 6.56 -32.00 -10.90
CA THR A 564 6.01 -33.31 -11.28
C THR A 564 4.76 -33.67 -10.49
N SER A 565 4.73 -33.29 -9.21
CA SER A 565 3.55 -33.37 -8.34
C SER A 565 2.46 -32.42 -8.85
N ILE A 566 1.31 -32.97 -9.21
CA ILE A 566 0.28 -32.26 -9.98
C ILE A 566 -1.07 -32.16 -9.27
N ASN A 567 -1.30 -32.92 -8.19
CA ASN A 567 -2.63 -33.05 -7.61
C ASN A 567 -3.17 -31.70 -7.11
N LEU A 568 -2.35 -30.96 -6.36
CA LEU A 568 -2.73 -29.66 -5.82
C LEU A 568 -2.89 -28.62 -6.94
N ARG A 569 -1.99 -28.63 -7.92
CA ARG A 569 -2.05 -27.67 -9.04
C ARG A 569 -3.30 -27.89 -9.89
N GLU A 570 -3.61 -29.14 -10.24
CA GLU A 570 -4.88 -29.47 -10.91
C GLU A 570 -6.09 -29.09 -10.04
N ALA A 571 -6.04 -29.33 -8.72
CA ALA A 571 -7.11 -28.93 -7.83
C ALA A 571 -7.31 -27.40 -7.81
N GLN A 572 -6.24 -26.62 -7.80
CA GLN A 572 -6.29 -25.16 -7.94
C GLN A 572 -6.88 -24.73 -9.28
N ARG A 573 -6.54 -25.41 -10.39
CA ARG A 573 -7.17 -25.19 -11.70
C ARG A 573 -8.69 -25.45 -11.66
N ALA A 574 -9.11 -26.47 -10.93
CA ALA A 574 -10.52 -26.81 -10.82
C ALA A 574 -11.32 -25.79 -9.98
N LEU A 575 -10.69 -25.06 -9.04
CA LEU A 575 -11.37 -24.03 -8.24
C LEU A 575 -12.03 -22.95 -9.12
N GLY A 576 -11.44 -22.61 -10.25
CA GLY A 576 -12.01 -21.65 -11.21
C GLY A 576 -13.35 -22.11 -11.80
N ASP A 577 -13.62 -23.42 -11.79
CA ASP A 577 -14.85 -24.01 -12.30
C ASP A 577 -15.90 -24.17 -11.20
N THR A 578 -15.48 -24.38 -9.95
CA THR A 578 -16.37 -24.79 -8.86
C THR A 578 -16.65 -23.72 -7.80
N ASP A 579 -15.78 -22.72 -7.66
CA ASP A 579 -15.78 -21.85 -6.48
C ASP A 579 -16.03 -20.37 -6.79
N GLY A 580 -16.22 -19.99 -8.06
CA GLY A 580 -16.52 -18.62 -8.47
C GLY A 580 -15.32 -17.67 -8.28
N VAL A 581 -14.12 -18.18 -8.56
CA VAL A 581 -12.84 -17.44 -8.49
C VAL A 581 -12.24 -17.30 -9.88
N VAL A 582 -11.39 -16.30 -10.07
CA VAL A 582 -10.65 -16.09 -11.32
C VAL A 582 -9.25 -16.67 -11.18
N LEU A 583 -8.85 -17.55 -12.10
CA LEU A 583 -7.53 -18.15 -12.07
C LEU A 583 -6.48 -17.29 -12.75
N LEU A 584 -5.34 -17.21 -12.10
CA LEU A 584 -4.11 -16.56 -12.56
C LEU A 584 -3.04 -17.64 -12.71
N SER A 585 -2.22 -17.50 -13.75
CA SER A 585 -1.13 -18.43 -14.03
C SER A 585 0.20 -17.84 -13.57
N THR A 586 1.03 -18.70 -13.01
CA THR A 586 2.42 -18.39 -12.64
C THR A 586 3.43 -19.01 -13.61
N ASN A 587 2.95 -19.64 -14.70
CA ASN A 587 3.75 -20.10 -15.81
C ASN A 587 4.01 -18.97 -16.83
N GLY A 588 5.02 -19.14 -17.69
CA GLY A 588 5.47 -18.09 -18.62
C GLY A 588 6.50 -17.13 -18.01
N LEU A 589 6.96 -17.42 -16.79
CA LEU A 589 7.89 -16.59 -16.03
C LEU A 589 9.26 -17.28 -15.96
N SER A 590 10.23 -16.74 -16.69
CA SER A 590 11.56 -17.36 -16.85
C SER A 590 12.46 -17.19 -15.62
N GLY A 591 12.26 -16.13 -14.83
CA GLY A 591 13.07 -15.78 -13.68
C GLY A 591 12.61 -16.48 -12.41
N HIS A 592 12.57 -17.82 -12.36
CA HIS A 592 12.24 -18.54 -11.12
C HIS A 592 13.18 -19.69 -10.82
N ASP A 593 13.65 -19.71 -9.58
CA ASP A 593 14.80 -20.50 -9.11
C ASP A 593 14.44 -21.92 -8.65
N GLY A 594 13.15 -22.26 -8.73
CA GLY A 594 12.61 -23.53 -8.23
C GLY A 594 11.59 -23.32 -7.10
N CYS A 595 11.62 -22.16 -6.44
CA CYS A 595 10.66 -21.81 -5.41
C CYS A 595 10.13 -20.37 -5.57
N HIS A 596 11.04 -19.41 -5.79
CA HIS A 596 10.74 -17.99 -5.82
C HIS A 596 11.11 -17.37 -7.17
N TYR A 597 10.69 -16.13 -7.36
CA TYR A 597 10.91 -15.37 -8.58
C TYR A 597 11.94 -14.24 -8.36
N ALA A 598 12.81 -14.06 -9.35
CA ALA A 598 13.50 -12.80 -9.55
C ALA A 598 12.49 -11.72 -9.97
N TYR A 599 12.88 -10.45 -9.86
CA TYR A 599 12.02 -9.34 -10.27
C TYR A 599 11.80 -9.34 -11.79
N LEU A 600 12.87 -9.30 -12.58
CA LEU A 600 12.80 -9.37 -14.05
C LEU A 600 12.56 -10.80 -14.52
N GLY A 601 11.65 -11.00 -15.48
CA GLY A 601 11.26 -12.35 -15.91
C GLY A 601 10.40 -13.11 -14.89
N GLY A 602 10.08 -12.48 -13.76
CA GLY A 602 9.39 -13.09 -12.62
C GLY A 602 8.37 -12.13 -12.01
N TYR A 603 8.59 -11.62 -10.79
CA TYR A 603 7.56 -10.84 -10.07
C TYR A 603 7.07 -9.58 -10.81
N ARG A 604 7.91 -8.88 -11.58
CA ARG A 604 7.44 -7.75 -12.40
C ARG A 604 6.41 -8.21 -13.43
N ASP A 605 6.73 -9.29 -14.13
CA ASP A 605 5.91 -9.79 -15.22
C ASP A 605 4.64 -10.49 -14.67
N LEU A 606 4.74 -11.15 -13.50
CA LEU A 606 3.57 -11.62 -12.73
C LEU A 606 2.64 -10.46 -12.35
N GLY A 607 3.19 -9.34 -11.89
CA GLY A 607 2.42 -8.13 -11.59
C GLY A 607 1.70 -7.59 -12.83
N ASP A 608 2.34 -7.66 -14.00
CA ASP A 608 1.75 -7.27 -15.28
C ASP A 608 0.66 -8.23 -15.75
N HIS A 609 0.85 -9.54 -15.59
CA HIS A 609 -0.17 -10.56 -15.89
C HIS A 609 -1.41 -10.37 -15.00
N ASN A 610 -1.20 -10.20 -13.69
CA ASN A 610 -2.28 -10.00 -12.72
C ASN A 610 -3.03 -8.68 -13.00
N PHE A 611 -2.30 -7.61 -13.31
CA PHE A 611 -2.88 -6.34 -13.76
C PHE A 611 -3.77 -6.53 -15.00
N ALA A 612 -3.33 -7.27 -16.01
CA ALA A 612 -4.08 -7.43 -17.25
C ALA A 612 -5.46 -8.11 -17.02
N VAL A 613 -5.51 -9.11 -16.14
CA VAL A 613 -6.76 -9.78 -15.76
C VAL A 613 -7.66 -8.87 -14.92
N ILE A 614 -7.09 -8.15 -13.95
CA ILE A 614 -7.83 -7.19 -13.12
C ILE A 614 -8.37 -6.03 -13.96
N ALA A 615 -7.59 -5.54 -14.90
CA ALA A 615 -7.98 -4.50 -15.85
C ALA A 615 -9.25 -4.90 -16.61
N ARG A 616 -9.27 -6.12 -17.17
CA ARG A 616 -10.46 -6.70 -17.81
C ARG A 616 -11.65 -6.73 -16.87
N ASP A 617 -11.46 -7.25 -15.66
CA ASP A 617 -12.56 -7.57 -14.74
C ASP A 617 -13.15 -6.35 -14.02
N LEU A 618 -12.33 -5.32 -13.75
CA LEU A 618 -12.67 -4.22 -12.86
C LEU A 618 -12.56 -2.83 -13.46
N TYR A 619 -11.90 -2.68 -14.62
CA TYR A 619 -11.62 -1.37 -15.22
C TYR A 619 -12.02 -1.25 -16.70
N GLY A 620 -12.71 -2.26 -17.26
CA GLY A 620 -13.12 -2.25 -18.67
C GLY A 620 -11.94 -2.38 -19.64
N GLY A 621 -10.82 -2.95 -19.19
CA GLY A 621 -9.68 -3.27 -20.03
C GLY A 621 -9.96 -4.37 -21.05
N SER A 622 -9.01 -4.60 -21.96
CA SER A 622 -9.11 -5.65 -22.99
C SER A 622 -9.33 -7.04 -22.39
N SER A 623 -10.26 -7.79 -22.96
CA SER A 623 -10.44 -9.21 -22.66
C SER A 623 -9.57 -10.13 -23.51
N ALA A 624 -8.98 -9.61 -24.60
CA ALA A 624 -8.22 -10.41 -25.56
C ALA A 624 -6.83 -10.74 -25.04
N GLY A 625 -6.49 -12.03 -24.99
CA GLY A 625 -5.13 -12.50 -24.72
C GLY A 625 -4.60 -12.22 -23.31
N VAL A 626 -5.48 -12.01 -22.33
CA VAL A 626 -5.10 -11.74 -20.92
C VAL A 626 -5.38 -12.91 -19.98
N SER A 627 -6.39 -13.73 -20.31
CA SER A 627 -6.77 -14.87 -19.48
C SER A 627 -5.68 -15.92 -19.46
N ALA A 628 -5.45 -16.55 -18.30
CA ALA A 628 -4.62 -17.74 -18.22
C ALA A 628 -5.16 -18.81 -19.21
N PRO A 629 -4.35 -19.35 -20.13
CA PRO A 629 -4.78 -20.46 -20.96
C PRO A 629 -5.17 -21.63 -20.04
N ASN A 630 -6.45 -21.98 -20.04
CA ASN A 630 -7.04 -22.93 -19.10
C ASN A 630 -7.66 -24.10 -19.87
N PRO A 631 -7.17 -25.33 -19.72
CA PRO A 631 -7.72 -26.51 -20.38
C PRO A 631 -9.06 -26.92 -19.75
N ALA A 632 -10.00 -27.30 -20.62
CA ALA A 632 -11.35 -27.73 -20.25
C ALA A 632 -11.54 -29.24 -20.38
N SER A 633 -10.99 -29.85 -21.43
CA SER A 633 -11.11 -31.29 -21.70
C SER A 633 -9.99 -31.79 -22.60
N VAL A 634 -9.82 -33.12 -22.64
CA VAL A 634 -8.87 -33.81 -23.52
C VAL A 634 -9.58 -34.98 -24.20
N THR A 635 -9.46 -35.07 -25.52
CA THR A 635 -10.03 -36.17 -26.32
C THR A 635 -8.94 -36.85 -27.16
N ALA A 636 -9.05 -38.15 -27.37
CA ALA A 636 -8.14 -38.90 -28.23
C ALA A 636 -8.69 -39.09 -29.66
N SER A 637 -7.81 -39.03 -30.66
CA SER A 637 -8.13 -39.42 -32.03
C SER A 637 -6.88 -39.94 -32.75
N GLY A 638 -6.83 -41.25 -33.03
CA GLY A 638 -5.68 -41.88 -33.69
C GLY A 638 -4.39 -41.69 -32.89
N THR A 639 -3.44 -40.91 -33.44
CA THR A 639 -2.16 -40.54 -32.81
C THR A 639 -2.18 -39.14 -32.20
N GLN A 640 -3.36 -38.54 -32.01
CA GLN A 640 -3.50 -37.18 -31.47
C GLN A 640 -4.26 -37.17 -30.14
N LEU A 641 -3.84 -36.29 -29.25
CA LEU A 641 -4.67 -35.78 -28.16
C LEU A 641 -5.02 -34.33 -28.47
N VAL A 642 -6.30 -33.98 -28.29
CA VAL A 642 -6.78 -32.61 -28.49
C VAL A 642 -7.21 -32.06 -27.14
N VAL A 643 -6.51 -31.04 -26.66
CA VAL A 643 -6.86 -30.29 -25.46
C VAL A 643 -7.72 -29.10 -25.87
N LYS A 644 -8.98 -29.09 -25.44
CA LYS A 644 -9.86 -27.93 -25.64
C LYS A 644 -9.62 -26.92 -24.54
N LEU A 645 -9.31 -25.67 -24.88
CA LEU A 645 -9.16 -24.59 -23.91
C LEU A 645 -10.51 -23.89 -23.65
N ARG A 646 -10.62 -23.23 -22.49
CA ARG A 646 -11.77 -22.41 -22.10
C ARG A 646 -11.89 -21.12 -22.90
N THR A 647 -10.78 -20.63 -23.45
CA THR A 647 -10.76 -19.45 -24.34
C THR A 647 -10.15 -19.80 -25.68
N THR A 648 -10.44 -18.98 -26.68
CA THR A 648 -9.87 -19.06 -28.03
C THR A 648 -8.83 -17.97 -28.24
N ASP A 649 -8.21 -17.48 -27.16
CA ASP A 649 -7.14 -16.50 -27.27
C ASP A 649 -5.96 -17.12 -28.03
N PRO A 650 -5.38 -16.43 -29.03
CA PRO A 650 -4.22 -16.95 -29.76
C PRO A 650 -3.06 -17.26 -28.80
N LEU A 651 -2.47 -18.44 -28.96
CA LEU A 651 -1.32 -18.87 -28.18
C LEU A 651 -0.07 -19.01 -29.05
N THR A 652 1.05 -18.58 -28.49
CA THR A 652 2.38 -18.95 -28.97
C THR A 652 2.75 -20.28 -28.35
N VAL A 653 3.06 -21.28 -29.18
CA VAL A 653 3.57 -22.59 -28.76
C VAL A 653 5.04 -22.65 -29.11
N ALA A 654 5.91 -22.41 -28.12
CA ALA A 654 7.34 -22.44 -28.33
C ALA A 654 7.85 -23.86 -28.65
N ALA A 655 8.80 -23.95 -29.57
CA ALA A 655 9.43 -25.22 -29.92
C ALA A 655 10.06 -25.88 -28.69
N GLY A 656 9.75 -27.17 -28.47
CA GLY A 656 10.20 -27.92 -27.29
C GLY A 656 9.19 -28.02 -26.14
N SER A 657 8.07 -27.28 -26.19
CA SER A 657 7.03 -27.34 -25.13
C SER A 657 6.40 -28.74 -24.96
N ALA A 658 6.52 -29.61 -25.97
CA ALA A 658 6.10 -31.01 -25.91
C ALA A 658 6.76 -31.78 -24.73
N ALA A 659 7.96 -31.39 -24.32
CA ALA A 659 8.71 -32.02 -23.24
C ALA A 659 8.06 -31.85 -21.85
N ASP A 660 7.12 -30.92 -21.70
CA ASP A 660 6.41 -30.68 -20.44
C ASP A 660 5.16 -31.57 -20.27
N PHE A 661 4.78 -32.33 -21.30
CA PHE A 661 3.62 -33.21 -21.26
C PHE A 661 3.98 -34.63 -20.82
N ARG A 662 3.10 -35.27 -20.05
CA ARG A 662 3.14 -36.69 -19.73
C ARG A 662 1.83 -37.35 -20.11
N VAL A 663 1.92 -38.55 -20.68
CA VAL A 663 0.77 -39.38 -21.03
C VAL A 663 0.68 -40.50 -20.00
N GLU A 664 -0.49 -40.68 -19.40
CA GLU A 664 -0.76 -41.78 -18.48
C GLU A 664 -1.54 -42.89 -19.20
N GLY A 665 -1.32 -44.15 -18.80
CA GLY A 665 -2.04 -45.32 -19.32
C GLY A 665 -1.44 -45.97 -20.57
N ALA A 666 -0.54 -45.30 -21.29
CA ALA A 666 0.18 -45.86 -22.43
C ALA A 666 1.63 -45.38 -22.51
N ALA A 667 2.52 -46.20 -23.06
CA ALA A 667 3.94 -45.90 -23.24
C ALA A 667 4.22 -45.07 -24.53
N VAL A 668 3.47 -43.99 -24.72
CA VAL A 668 3.62 -43.03 -25.82
C VAL A 668 4.02 -41.66 -25.29
N THR A 669 4.76 -40.89 -26.07
CA THR A 669 5.22 -39.54 -25.72
C THR A 669 4.60 -38.51 -26.64
N VAL A 670 4.56 -37.25 -26.21
CA VAL A 670 4.14 -36.14 -27.06
C VAL A 670 5.34 -35.68 -27.89
N SER A 671 5.23 -35.77 -29.21
CA SER A 671 6.29 -35.40 -30.16
C SER A 671 6.20 -33.94 -30.61
N SER A 672 4.99 -33.38 -30.68
CA SER A 672 4.76 -31.99 -31.05
C SER A 672 3.45 -31.47 -30.49
N VAL A 673 3.36 -30.14 -30.35
CA VAL A 673 2.15 -29.43 -29.93
C VAL A 673 1.89 -28.30 -30.93
N ALA A 674 0.65 -28.16 -31.37
CA ALA A 674 0.23 -27.08 -32.25
C ALA A 674 -1.05 -26.43 -31.72
N TYR A 675 -1.14 -25.11 -31.79
CA TYR A 675 -2.36 -24.38 -31.48
C TYR A 675 -3.24 -24.24 -32.73
N ARG A 676 -4.54 -24.45 -32.58
CA ARG A 676 -5.57 -24.19 -33.59
C ARG A 676 -6.40 -22.98 -33.16
N THR A 677 -6.82 -22.17 -34.13
CA THR A 677 -7.59 -20.92 -33.90
C THR A 677 -8.97 -21.15 -33.27
N ASP A 678 -9.43 -22.40 -33.21
CA ASP A 678 -10.64 -22.78 -32.48
C ASP A 678 -10.40 -22.91 -30.96
N GLY A 679 -9.21 -22.57 -30.45
CA GLY A 679 -8.87 -22.68 -29.03
C GLY A 679 -8.44 -24.09 -28.61
N SER A 680 -7.89 -24.87 -29.53
CA SER A 680 -7.46 -26.24 -29.24
C SER A 680 -5.93 -26.36 -29.33
N LEU A 681 -5.32 -27.08 -28.38
CA LEU A 681 -3.95 -27.58 -28.53
C LEU A 681 -4.01 -29.02 -29.05
N VAL A 682 -3.29 -29.28 -30.13
CA VAL A 682 -3.21 -30.59 -30.79
C VAL A 682 -1.84 -31.16 -30.49
N LEU A 683 -1.83 -32.24 -29.74
CA LEU A 683 -0.63 -32.94 -29.34
C LEU A 683 -0.49 -34.17 -30.23
N THR A 684 0.60 -34.26 -30.99
CA THR A 684 0.92 -35.47 -31.74
C THR A 684 1.69 -36.42 -30.86
N LEU A 685 1.30 -37.69 -30.83
CA LEU A 685 1.93 -38.74 -30.04
C LEU A 685 2.95 -39.53 -30.88
N SER A 686 3.90 -40.19 -30.22
CA SER A 686 4.85 -41.11 -30.84
C SER A 686 4.22 -42.42 -31.34
N GLY A 687 2.97 -42.70 -30.95
CA GLY A 687 2.19 -43.86 -31.34
C GLY A 687 0.68 -43.65 -31.12
N PRO A 688 -0.16 -44.69 -31.32
CA PRO A 688 -1.61 -44.58 -31.11
C PRO A 688 -1.97 -44.18 -29.67
N ALA A 689 -3.04 -43.40 -29.50
CA ALA A 689 -3.58 -43.01 -28.20
C ALA A 689 -4.34 -44.14 -27.47
N THR A 690 -4.28 -45.37 -27.98
CA THR A 690 -4.94 -46.54 -27.38
C THR A 690 -4.39 -46.79 -25.98
N GLY A 691 -5.29 -46.87 -24.99
CA GLY A 691 -4.93 -47.10 -23.59
C GLY A 691 -4.55 -45.83 -22.81
N VAL A 692 -4.49 -44.66 -23.46
CA VAL A 692 -4.25 -43.39 -22.77
C VAL A 692 -5.42 -43.07 -21.84
N THR A 693 -5.14 -42.82 -20.56
CA THR A 693 -6.16 -42.54 -19.53
C THR A 693 -6.17 -41.08 -19.10
N ALA A 694 -5.03 -40.39 -19.13
CA ALA A 694 -4.93 -38.98 -18.78
C ALA A 694 -3.76 -38.30 -19.49
N LEU A 695 -3.87 -36.98 -19.62
CA LEU A 695 -2.81 -36.09 -20.06
C LEU A 695 -2.45 -35.15 -18.92
N VAL A 696 -1.16 -34.99 -18.69
CA VAL A 696 -0.59 -34.08 -17.70
C VAL A 696 0.27 -33.04 -18.39
N TYR A 697 0.09 -31.76 -18.06
CA TYR A 697 1.05 -30.69 -18.36
C TYR A 697 1.71 -30.24 -17.07
N GLN A 698 3.01 -30.52 -16.95
CA GLN A 698 3.77 -30.31 -15.72
C GLN A 698 4.35 -28.89 -15.62
N SER A 699 4.60 -28.22 -16.74
CA SER A 699 5.53 -27.08 -16.82
C SER A 699 6.95 -27.47 -16.35
N HIS A 700 7.84 -26.49 -16.28
CA HIS A 700 9.25 -26.66 -15.87
C HIS A 700 9.68 -25.55 -14.92
N ILE A 701 10.89 -25.65 -14.35
CA ILE A 701 11.53 -24.62 -13.52
C ILE A 701 12.41 -23.72 -14.40
N GLY A 702 12.57 -22.45 -14.03
CA GLY A 702 13.44 -21.51 -14.73
C GLY A 702 12.90 -21.09 -16.10
N SER A 703 13.82 -20.80 -17.02
CA SER A 703 13.50 -20.47 -18.41
C SER A 703 13.27 -21.71 -19.25
N GLY A 704 12.42 -21.61 -20.27
CA GLY A 704 12.25 -22.67 -21.25
C GLY A 704 11.13 -22.36 -22.24
N PRO A 705 10.76 -23.33 -23.09
CA PRO A 705 9.74 -23.14 -24.10
C PRO A 705 8.33 -23.09 -23.47
N TRP A 706 7.63 -21.97 -23.66
CA TRP A 706 6.30 -21.73 -23.11
C TRP A 706 5.18 -21.98 -24.13
N ILE A 707 4.03 -22.40 -23.62
CA ILE A 707 2.74 -22.19 -24.28
C ILE A 707 2.09 -21.00 -23.60
N ALA A 708 2.05 -19.85 -24.27
CA ALA A 708 1.63 -18.60 -23.64
C ALA A 708 0.72 -17.78 -24.56
N ASN A 709 -0.14 -16.96 -23.95
CA ASN A 709 -0.96 -15.99 -24.67
C ASN A 709 -0.15 -14.74 -25.06
N ALA A 710 -0.82 -13.75 -25.67
CA ALA A 710 -0.19 -12.50 -26.09
C ALA A 710 0.36 -11.64 -24.93
N SER A 711 -0.16 -11.79 -23.70
CA SER A 711 0.40 -11.10 -22.52
C SER A 711 1.62 -11.79 -21.92
N GLY A 712 2.00 -12.98 -22.41
CA GLY A 712 3.07 -13.79 -21.83
C GLY A 712 2.60 -14.75 -20.73
N THR A 713 1.30 -14.77 -20.42
CA THR A 713 0.72 -15.67 -19.40
C THR A 713 0.74 -17.10 -19.91
N GLY A 714 1.44 -17.99 -19.20
CA GLY A 714 1.61 -19.38 -19.60
C GLY A 714 0.39 -20.26 -19.30
N LEU A 715 0.25 -21.36 -20.05
CA LEU A 715 -0.73 -22.42 -19.84
C LEU A 715 -0.71 -22.93 -18.39
N LEU A 716 -1.88 -23.07 -17.77
CA LEU A 716 -1.99 -23.64 -16.42
C LEU A 716 -1.53 -25.10 -16.40
N ALA A 717 -0.84 -25.50 -15.33
CA ALA A 717 -0.56 -26.90 -15.08
C ALA A 717 -1.87 -27.67 -14.89
N PHE A 718 -1.95 -28.89 -15.42
CA PHE A 718 -3.17 -29.68 -15.35
C PHE A 718 -2.92 -31.18 -15.38
N ARG A 719 -3.91 -31.94 -14.90
CA ARG A 719 -4.08 -33.38 -15.13
C ARG A 719 -5.54 -33.64 -15.47
N LEU A 720 -5.82 -33.94 -16.73
CA LEU A 720 -7.18 -34.19 -17.21
C LEU A 720 -7.29 -35.60 -17.77
N ARG A 721 -8.42 -36.25 -17.48
CA ARG A 721 -8.76 -37.55 -18.08
C ARG A 721 -8.97 -37.40 -19.58
N VAL A 722 -8.51 -38.39 -20.33
CA VAL A 722 -8.76 -38.48 -21.76
C VAL A 722 -10.11 -39.15 -21.97
N SER A 723 -10.98 -38.47 -22.70
CA SER A 723 -12.33 -38.93 -23.06
C SER A 723 -12.34 -39.63 -24.40
#